data_AF-B0Y0T2-F1
#
_entry.id   AF-B0Y0T2-F1
#
_cell.length_a   1.000
_cell.length_b   1.000
_cell.length_c   1.000
_cell.angle_alpha   90.00
_cell.angle_beta   90.00
_cell.angle_gamma   90.00
#
_symmetry.space_group_name_H-M   'P 1'
#
loop_
_entity.id
_entity.type
_entity.pdbx_description
1 polymer ?
#
loop_
_entity_poly.entity_id
_entity_poly.type
_entity_poly.pdbx_seq_one_letter_code
_entity_poly.pdbx_strand_id
1 'polypeptide(L)'
;MSHVDHQSPRSKRRKIDHGDETENVVPITSHTQLRSLLAFQQNVAESKHGIRQFKDFLTSIGQTEKEGEKAKKFRILKAYCDTQISRNGAGDEAICFPDLIQTWSFADSSNNESLLTVVPSVLAIFLKTISTQLDLRDFGLALCKHLMHKDQLRLFNRGLTALKTKEHLISPCLRLLTEIVSFDGGAVARHVYMARYITFKRLDVFLTPNKAQLEEADESHKSTLRRNAQKYVLANLRVQHVNAKTDLVEQHKVIKAFLEFVRKDPRDVVLEIIKSIDRDIIQDTTLPRSAKTKFFSRWNLERLVTLYGYDRESEEPNPAGISIADEVHKILMNICTDPALGVLLPETGWYPNGTDPETLPTEDDSSIELGLDSALYVDKYKESVPVRNSTLSYLIQALRPDMDRLQIELLIAIFKKTPELVADYFTKKTMFISDPKPTSSWMAESALLYSIVSLPIPLNCGWNDKLPTLPPPVSVVIENILPRPLTQKIMTRCLNLNAEIVTLFAVRILTIAFNKLRAALKIFNVDHGSSQPFWTQAAGKLVAEFCRRCPVVKDVVVLFRRTSKEDLQQQEAVSELLACYYEIVPDAAFDENFDVSLVLVDILERLESSNLQAEDGESLLSQLQNVLKIAQLSASMRWWQQPGSMQYSAFTSILKVLIKTSDKESSKEIENLLTTVLKENSIIRNSSAFSSLRSSFDATESESIGYQLAFFDNCACRIAKKPVHYDDLLASLTEGENQPTSLIVAAITEQWPFVAKNGNAAAELAVCTWIARVFGRLKQAGDDPKTLKAARDNVLQTIVSKQIKSTLKKVLKDTDETTDKDGMPQDGVSRSEPNGTKDKAAQVDLREIFGTLPTESKTHNELHKWEKEELEIAVEQGRISDLVLCLCSEHEEIRRQAFANLHRFMAKLRESKYAEWRSVYILTGELLETVRLTGFESPVPWIVGECATCCLSVLTNPMHKLYGKVNKFLQKAPSWEVGKIPSYWIDKVLLHEPELDDGYFEETSWLLDLLIKGLRTERDMDIYRRANVFERVLSFYDSPTVGVSAKRKILHLLYRSTQVGGSTTLVTRAGVVSWIQTQLPVVNAKEAATFAAMADTLHLTADQDRVTKWSDGAVAQVIEHIAG
;
A
#
# COMPACT_ATOMS: atom_id res chain seq x y z
N MET A 1 63.83 -23.48 -27.13
CA MET A 1 63.88 -22.46 -26.08
C MET A 1 63.19 -23.02 -24.85
N SER A 2 63.97 -23.14 -23.79
CA SER A 2 63.68 -23.74 -22.49
C SER A 2 62.70 -22.92 -21.66
N HIS A 3 61.66 -23.55 -21.13
CA HIS A 3 60.94 -23.04 -19.96
C HIS A 3 61.33 -23.86 -18.73
N VAL A 4 61.81 -23.15 -17.72
CA VAL A 4 62.41 -23.64 -16.49
C VAL A 4 61.31 -24.01 -15.49
N ASP A 5 61.30 -25.27 -15.08
CA ASP A 5 60.58 -25.77 -13.91
C ASP A 5 61.24 -25.27 -12.63
N HIS A 6 60.51 -24.49 -11.83
CA HIS A 6 60.85 -24.21 -10.43
C HIS A 6 59.86 -24.93 -9.50
N GLN A 7 60.05 -26.24 -9.35
CA GLN A 7 59.57 -26.97 -8.17
C GLN A 7 60.57 -26.73 -7.03
N SER A 8 60.19 -25.91 -6.04
CA SER A 8 60.88 -25.84 -4.76
C SER A 8 60.32 -26.95 -3.84
N PRO A 9 61.17 -27.80 -3.23
CA PRO A 9 60.68 -28.87 -2.37
C PRO A 9 60.20 -28.28 -1.04
N ARG A 10 58.90 -28.41 -0.76
CA ARG A 10 58.35 -28.26 0.58
C ARG A 10 59.12 -29.20 1.51
N SER A 11 59.95 -28.61 2.37
CA SER A 11 60.59 -29.31 3.46
C SER A 11 59.51 -29.92 4.35
N LYS A 12 59.34 -31.24 4.25
CA LYS A 12 58.65 -32.04 5.26
C LYS A 12 59.30 -31.70 6.60
N ARG A 13 58.60 -30.91 7.41
CA ARG A 13 58.94 -30.70 8.82
C ARG A 13 59.00 -32.09 9.43
N ARG A 14 60.20 -32.52 9.83
CA ARG A 14 60.41 -33.76 10.56
C ARG A 14 59.41 -33.78 11.72
N LYS A 15 58.55 -34.80 11.75
CA LYS A 15 57.90 -35.26 12.98
C LYS A 15 59.05 -35.51 13.95
N ILE A 16 59.24 -34.61 14.91
CA ILE A 16 59.99 -34.96 16.11
C ILE A 16 59.05 -35.90 16.84
N ASP A 17 59.41 -37.18 16.75
CA ASP A 17 58.89 -38.24 17.58
C ASP A 17 59.17 -37.83 19.03
N HIS A 18 58.20 -37.20 19.69
CA HIS A 18 58.14 -37.24 21.14
C HIS A 18 57.66 -38.66 21.43
N GLY A 19 58.60 -39.51 21.81
CA GLY A 19 58.31 -40.88 22.20
C GLY A 19 57.13 -40.92 23.18
N ASP A 20 56.29 -41.92 22.97
CA ASP A 20 55.37 -42.45 23.96
C ASP A 20 56.16 -42.79 25.23
N GLU A 21 56.27 -41.83 26.15
CA GLU A 21 56.44 -42.13 27.56
C GLU A 21 55.04 -42.38 28.13
N THR A 22 54.66 -43.66 28.08
CA THR A 22 53.62 -44.25 28.92
C THR A 22 54.09 -44.18 30.39
N GLU A 23 54.04 -42.99 30.98
CA GLU A 23 54.33 -42.81 32.41
C GLU A 23 53.09 -43.15 33.26
N ASN A 24 53.28 -44.09 34.17
CA ASN A 24 52.29 -44.65 35.10
C ASN A 24 51.42 -43.58 35.78
N VAL A 25 50.10 -43.60 35.53
CA VAL A 25 49.11 -42.82 36.30
C VAL A 25 48.98 -43.45 37.69
N VAL A 26 49.70 -42.93 38.68
CA VAL A 26 49.53 -43.35 40.08
C VAL A 26 48.16 -42.86 40.59
N PRO A 27 47.28 -43.75 41.09
CA PRO A 27 45.98 -43.33 41.62
C PRO A 27 46.17 -42.52 42.90
N ILE A 28 45.70 -41.27 42.88
CA ILE A 28 45.72 -40.38 44.06
C ILE A 28 44.75 -40.95 45.11
N THR A 29 45.30 -41.33 46.27
CA THR A 29 44.57 -42.01 47.35
C THR A 29 44.49 -41.19 48.64
N SER A 30 45.27 -40.10 48.76
CA SER A 30 45.31 -39.23 49.94
C SER A 30 45.42 -37.74 49.59
N HIS A 31 44.91 -36.87 50.47
CA HIS A 31 45.03 -35.42 50.37
C HIS A 31 46.48 -34.92 50.54
N THR A 32 47.32 -35.67 51.26
CA THR A 32 48.76 -35.35 51.41
C THR A 32 49.54 -35.51 50.10
N GLN A 33 49.14 -36.46 49.25
CA GLN A 33 49.72 -36.64 47.91
C GLN A 33 49.35 -35.45 47.00
N LEU A 34 48.13 -34.95 47.08
CA LEU A 34 47.72 -33.73 46.36
C LEU A 34 48.54 -32.50 46.78
N ARG A 35 48.80 -32.37 48.09
CA ARG A 35 49.64 -31.27 48.62
C ARG A 35 51.09 -31.35 48.14
N SER A 36 51.70 -32.53 48.13
CA SER A 36 53.08 -32.68 47.62
C SER A 36 53.18 -32.45 46.11
N LEU A 37 52.16 -32.84 45.35
CA LEU A 37 52.12 -32.67 43.89
C LEU A 37 51.90 -31.21 43.46
N LEU A 38 51.23 -30.41 44.28
CA LEU A 38 50.88 -29.01 43.97
C LEU A 38 51.70 -27.98 44.75
N ALA A 39 52.69 -28.42 45.52
CA ALA A 39 53.61 -27.53 46.21
C ALA A 39 54.39 -26.67 45.19
N PHE A 40 54.64 -25.40 45.54
CA PHE A 40 55.36 -24.49 44.64
C PHE A 40 56.80 -24.99 44.38
N GLN A 41 57.14 -25.14 43.10
CA GLN A 41 58.47 -25.51 42.66
C GLN A 41 58.92 -24.57 41.53
N GLN A 42 60.22 -24.23 41.50
CA GLN A 42 60.79 -23.42 40.41
C GLN A 42 61.00 -24.25 39.12
N ASN A 43 61.00 -25.58 39.23
CA ASN A 43 61.07 -26.48 38.08
C ASN A 43 59.73 -26.52 37.34
N VAL A 44 59.74 -26.01 36.10
CA VAL A 44 58.56 -25.91 35.23
C VAL A 44 58.00 -27.29 34.86
N ALA A 45 58.86 -28.28 34.61
CA ALA A 45 58.44 -29.59 34.11
C ALA A 45 57.70 -30.38 35.20
N GLU A 46 58.25 -30.38 36.43
CA GLU A 46 57.66 -31.02 37.60
C GLU A 46 56.35 -30.33 38.02
N SER A 47 56.33 -28.99 38.09
CA SER A 47 55.11 -28.22 38.38
C SER A 47 54.00 -28.52 37.37
N LYS A 48 54.34 -28.62 36.08
CA LYS A 48 53.40 -28.95 35.01
C LYS A 48 52.88 -30.38 35.13
N HIS A 49 53.74 -31.34 35.48
CA HIS A 49 53.36 -32.73 35.71
C HIS A 49 52.39 -32.85 36.89
N GLY A 50 52.70 -32.21 38.03
CA GLY A 50 51.84 -32.18 39.21
C GLY A 50 50.46 -31.59 38.93
N ILE A 51 50.38 -30.47 38.20
CA ILE A 51 49.10 -29.85 37.84
C ILE A 51 48.32 -30.71 36.83
N ARG A 52 48.98 -31.43 35.92
CA ARG A 52 48.31 -32.38 35.00
C ARG A 52 47.70 -33.55 35.76
N GLN A 53 48.44 -34.16 36.69
CA GLN A 53 47.89 -35.22 37.53
C GLN A 53 46.69 -34.75 38.37
N PHE A 54 46.74 -33.51 38.87
CA PHE A 54 45.58 -32.92 39.56
C PHE A 54 44.39 -32.71 38.62
N LYS A 55 44.62 -32.24 37.39
CA LYS A 55 43.59 -32.14 36.35
C LYS A 55 42.92 -33.48 36.06
N ASP A 56 43.72 -34.53 35.91
CA ASP A 56 43.23 -35.89 35.60
C ASP A 56 42.44 -36.45 36.78
N PHE A 57 42.89 -36.19 38.02
CA PHE A 57 42.13 -36.49 39.22
C PHE A 57 40.75 -35.82 39.23
N LEU A 58 40.68 -34.51 38.99
CA LEU A 58 39.42 -33.77 38.95
C LEU A 58 38.49 -34.24 37.83
N THR A 59 39.05 -34.56 36.66
CA THR A 59 38.28 -35.09 35.52
C THR A 59 37.73 -36.49 35.84
N SER A 60 38.51 -37.32 36.52
CA SER A 60 38.07 -38.65 36.97
C SER A 60 36.89 -38.60 37.94
N ILE A 61 36.75 -37.52 38.73
CA ILE A 61 35.60 -37.33 39.62
C ILE A 61 34.31 -37.16 38.81
N GLY A 62 34.37 -36.41 37.71
CA GLY A 62 33.23 -36.20 36.81
C GLY A 62 32.81 -37.47 36.06
N GLN A 63 33.77 -38.35 35.71
CA GLN A 63 33.53 -39.58 34.93
C GLN A 63 33.13 -40.79 35.78
N THR A 64 33.23 -40.72 37.11
CA THR A 64 32.92 -41.87 37.99
C THR A 64 31.40 -41.96 38.21
N GLU A 65 30.75 -42.98 37.64
CA GLU A 65 29.30 -43.23 37.79
C GLU A 65 28.92 -43.83 39.16
N LYS A 66 29.84 -44.57 39.80
CA LYS A 66 29.61 -45.16 41.13
C LYS A 66 29.63 -44.10 42.24
N GLU A 67 28.47 -43.81 42.84
CA GLU A 67 28.31 -42.78 43.88
C GLU A 67 29.26 -42.96 45.08
N GLY A 68 29.50 -44.20 45.52
CA GLY A 68 30.38 -44.49 46.65
C GLY A 68 31.87 -44.15 46.41
N GLU A 69 32.37 -44.35 45.19
CA GLU A 69 33.74 -43.99 44.81
C GLU A 69 33.86 -42.48 44.55
N LYS A 70 32.84 -41.88 43.96
CA LYS A 70 32.74 -40.43 43.76
C LYS A 70 32.77 -39.68 45.10
N ALA A 71 32.02 -40.15 46.10
CA ALA A 71 32.03 -39.60 47.45
C ALA A 71 33.40 -39.71 48.13
N LYS A 72 34.13 -40.83 47.95
CA LYS A 72 35.50 -40.98 48.48
C LYS A 72 36.46 -39.97 47.86
N LYS A 73 36.43 -39.76 46.54
CA LYS A 73 37.25 -38.76 45.86
C LYS A 73 36.91 -37.33 46.30
N PHE A 74 35.63 -37.01 46.49
CA PHE A 74 35.22 -35.71 47.05
C PHE A 74 35.70 -35.49 48.49
N ARG A 75 35.73 -36.53 49.34
CA ARG A 75 36.31 -36.44 50.68
C ARG A 75 37.81 -36.14 50.65
N ILE A 76 38.55 -36.77 49.75
CA ILE A 76 39.98 -36.48 49.53
C ILE A 76 40.16 -35.02 49.09
N LEU A 77 39.32 -34.54 48.16
CA LEU A 77 39.36 -33.17 47.69
C LEU A 77 39.01 -32.16 48.80
N LYS A 78 37.99 -32.45 49.62
CA LYS A 78 37.59 -31.63 50.77
C LYS A 78 38.70 -31.51 51.80
N ALA A 79 39.28 -32.64 52.21
CA ALA A 79 40.41 -32.67 53.13
C ALA A 79 41.59 -31.84 52.58
N TYR A 80 41.85 -31.88 51.28
CA TYR A 80 42.87 -31.03 50.66
C TYR A 80 42.48 -29.53 50.72
N CYS A 81 41.25 -29.17 50.35
CA CYS A 81 40.75 -27.79 50.39
C CYS A 81 40.83 -27.18 51.80
N ASP A 82 40.47 -27.96 52.83
CA ASP A 82 40.54 -27.53 54.23
C ASP A 82 41.97 -27.19 54.67
N THR A 83 42.99 -27.85 54.10
CA THR A 83 44.41 -27.51 54.34
C THR A 83 44.92 -26.31 53.54
N GLN A 84 44.16 -25.83 52.55
CA GLN A 84 44.58 -24.83 51.57
C GLN A 84 43.86 -23.48 51.73
N ILE A 85 43.05 -23.33 52.78
CA ILE A 85 42.38 -22.09 53.15
C ILE A 85 43.01 -21.49 54.41
N SER A 86 43.38 -20.21 54.35
CA SER A 86 43.85 -19.44 55.52
C SER A 86 42.96 -18.21 55.68
N ARG A 87 42.39 -18.02 56.88
CA ARG A 87 41.56 -16.86 57.24
C ARG A 87 42.25 -16.08 58.35
N ASN A 88 42.77 -14.89 58.04
CA ASN A 88 43.46 -14.05 59.01
C ASN A 88 42.47 -13.19 59.84
N GLY A 89 41.55 -13.82 60.59
CA GLY A 89 40.66 -13.11 61.51
C GLY A 89 39.34 -12.58 60.91
N ALA A 90 38.45 -12.08 61.78
CA ALA A 90 37.08 -11.70 61.45
C ALA A 90 37.04 -10.37 60.68
N GLY A 91 37.05 -10.44 59.36
CA GLY A 91 37.02 -9.29 58.45
C GLY A 91 38.09 -9.34 57.36
N ASP A 92 39.08 -10.24 57.48
CA ASP A 92 40.20 -10.36 56.57
C ASP A 92 39.93 -11.40 55.48
N GLU A 93 40.39 -11.12 54.27
CA GLU A 93 40.04 -11.86 53.06
C GLU A 93 40.74 -13.23 53.02
N ALA A 94 39.98 -14.31 52.72
CA ALA A 94 40.51 -15.67 52.77
C ALA A 94 41.51 -15.93 51.63
N ILE A 95 42.70 -16.44 51.96
CA ILE A 95 43.70 -16.87 50.98
C ILE A 95 43.46 -18.35 50.66
N CYS A 96 43.28 -18.65 49.38
CA CYS A 96 42.98 -20.00 48.90
C CYS A 96 44.02 -20.45 47.87
N PHE A 97 44.50 -21.68 47.98
CA PHE A 97 45.53 -22.27 47.09
C PHE A 97 46.80 -21.41 46.92
N PRO A 98 47.50 -21.05 48.02
CA PRO A 98 48.67 -20.18 47.95
C PRO A 98 49.76 -20.71 47.01
N ASP A 99 50.07 -22.02 47.05
CA ASP A 99 51.12 -22.63 46.23
C ASP A 99 50.79 -22.59 44.72
N LEU A 100 49.53 -22.83 44.35
CA LEU A 100 49.08 -22.83 42.96
C LEU A 100 49.02 -21.41 42.39
N ILE A 101 48.60 -20.44 43.21
CA ILE A 101 48.59 -19.02 42.85
C ILE A 101 50.02 -18.45 42.76
N GLN A 102 50.93 -18.89 43.63
CA GLN A 102 52.36 -18.58 43.53
C GLN A 102 52.97 -19.16 42.26
N THR A 103 52.59 -20.39 41.88
CA THR A 103 52.98 -21.00 40.60
C THR A 103 52.47 -20.18 39.41
N TRP A 104 51.25 -19.66 39.46
CA TRP A 104 50.72 -18.77 38.43
C TRP A 104 51.47 -17.43 38.37
N SER A 105 51.78 -16.84 39.53
CA SER A 105 52.55 -15.59 39.63
C SER A 105 53.98 -15.75 39.11
N PHE A 106 54.63 -16.87 39.41
CA PHE A 106 55.94 -17.23 38.87
C PHE A 106 55.89 -17.39 37.34
N ALA A 107 54.81 -17.95 36.80
CA ALA A 107 54.62 -18.06 35.36
C ALA A 107 54.48 -16.69 34.66
N ASP A 108 53.89 -15.69 35.31
CA ASP A 108 53.86 -14.29 34.81
C ASP A 108 55.26 -13.69 34.79
N SER A 109 56.02 -13.79 35.89
CA SER A 109 57.38 -13.24 35.98
C SER A 109 58.40 -13.94 35.07
N SER A 110 58.26 -15.25 34.87
CA SER A 110 59.14 -16.05 34.01
C SER A 110 58.68 -16.10 32.55
N ASN A 111 57.56 -15.46 32.22
CA ASN A 111 56.92 -15.45 30.90
C ASN A 111 56.69 -16.86 30.31
N ASN A 112 56.34 -17.84 31.17
CA ASN A 112 56.13 -19.22 30.76
C ASN A 112 54.69 -19.48 30.29
N GLU A 113 54.49 -19.51 28.98
CA GLU A 113 53.16 -19.68 28.35
C GLU A 113 52.46 -20.99 28.74
N SER A 114 53.22 -22.05 29.02
CA SER A 114 52.64 -23.35 29.34
C SER A 114 51.97 -23.38 30.72
N LEU A 115 52.63 -22.79 31.74
CA LEU A 115 52.07 -22.69 33.09
C LEU A 115 50.95 -21.63 33.15
N LEU A 116 51.08 -20.53 32.40
CA LEU A 116 50.03 -19.51 32.25
C LEU A 116 48.72 -20.09 31.64
N THR A 117 48.81 -21.20 30.90
CA THR A 117 47.65 -21.91 30.32
C THR A 117 47.08 -22.96 31.28
N VAL A 118 47.97 -23.74 31.90
CA VAL A 118 47.59 -24.94 32.66
C VAL A 118 46.96 -24.58 34.00
N VAL A 119 47.48 -23.58 34.73
CA VAL A 119 46.95 -23.19 36.05
C VAL A 119 45.49 -22.70 35.96
N PRO A 120 45.12 -21.73 35.09
CA PRO A 120 43.72 -21.28 35.00
C PRO A 120 42.77 -22.37 34.50
N SER A 121 43.25 -23.26 33.63
CA SER A 121 42.46 -24.39 33.11
C SER A 121 42.09 -25.36 34.23
N VAL A 122 43.02 -25.68 35.13
CA VAL A 122 42.77 -26.59 36.25
C VAL A 122 41.90 -25.95 37.32
N LEU A 123 42.08 -24.65 37.59
CA LEU A 123 41.19 -23.89 38.46
C LEU A 123 39.74 -23.88 37.93
N ALA A 124 39.55 -23.74 36.61
CA ALA A 124 38.22 -23.78 36.01
C ALA A 124 37.56 -25.16 36.17
N ILE A 125 38.31 -26.24 35.93
CA ILE A 125 37.84 -27.62 36.13
C ILE A 125 37.52 -27.85 37.61
N PHE A 126 38.36 -27.35 38.52
CA PHE A 126 38.12 -27.44 39.95
C PHE A 126 36.79 -26.79 40.33
N LEU A 127 36.56 -25.53 39.97
CA LEU A 127 35.31 -24.81 40.24
C LEU A 127 34.09 -25.53 39.66
N LYS A 128 34.20 -26.02 38.42
CA LYS A 128 33.15 -26.81 37.79
C LYS A 128 32.83 -28.08 38.57
N THR A 129 33.85 -28.83 39.01
CA THR A 129 33.68 -30.05 39.79
C THR A 129 33.03 -29.77 41.15
N ILE A 130 33.49 -28.74 41.87
CA ILE A 130 32.96 -28.41 43.19
C ILE A 130 31.56 -27.77 43.15
N SER A 131 31.15 -27.19 42.03
CA SER A 131 29.81 -26.60 41.85
C SER A 131 28.66 -27.58 42.11
N THR A 132 28.92 -28.88 41.99
CA THR A 132 27.94 -29.95 42.19
C THR A 132 27.77 -30.38 43.66
N GLN A 133 28.65 -29.92 44.57
CA GLN A 133 28.70 -30.38 45.96
C GLN A 133 28.55 -29.23 46.97
N LEU A 134 27.53 -29.32 47.84
CA LEU A 134 27.25 -28.31 48.86
C LEU A 134 28.35 -28.17 49.92
N ASP A 135 29.04 -29.26 50.28
CA ASP A 135 30.12 -29.27 51.29
C ASP A 135 31.33 -28.37 50.94
N LEU A 136 31.53 -28.11 49.65
CA LEU A 136 32.68 -27.36 49.14
C LEU A 136 32.30 -25.92 48.76
N ARG A 137 31.05 -25.52 49.02
CA ARG A 137 30.51 -24.20 48.69
C ARG A 137 31.30 -23.08 49.35
N ASP A 138 31.56 -23.16 50.65
CA ASP A 138 32.25 -22.09 51.40
C ASP A 138 33.68 -21.88 50.92
N PHE A 139 34.38 -22.98 50.60
CA PHE A 139 35.73 -22.92 50.02
C PHE A 139 35.68 -22.32 48.61
N GLY A 140 34.72 -22.75 47.77
CA GLY A 140 34.54 -22.20 46.42
C GLY A 140 34.24 -20.70 46.44
N LEU A 141 33.37 -20.22 47.34
CA LEU A 141 33.09 -18.80 47.51
C LEU A 141 34.31 -18.01 47.97
N ALA A 142 35.08 -18.56 48.91
CA ALA A 142 36.34 -17.96 49.36
C ALA A 142 37.36 -17.87 48.22
N LEU A 143 37.52 -18.93 47.43
CA LEU A 143 38.41 -18.96 46.28
C LEU A 143 37.98 -17.97 45.18
N CYS A 144 36.69 -17.91 44.84
CA CYS A 144 36.16 -16.96 43.87
C CYS A 144 36.41 -15.51 44.28
N LYS A 145 36.24 -15.18 45.57
CA LYS A 145 36.59 -13.84 46.10
C LYS A 145 38.11 -13.62 46.05
N HIS A 146 38.91 -14.62 46.43
CA HIS A 146 40.37 -14.55 46.41
C HIS A 146 40.92 -14.21 45.03
N LEU A 147 40.41 -14.88 43.99
CA LEU A 147 40.80 -14.67 42.59
C LEU A 147 40.44 -13.28 42.06
N MET A 148 39.49 -12.58 42.69
CA MET A 148 39.07 -11.23 42.31
C MET A 148 39.82 -10.12 43.06
N HIS A 149 40.78 -10.43 43.93
CA HIS A 149 41.65 -9.40 44.52
C HIS A 149 42.60 -8.80 43.49
N LYS A 150 43.06 -7.58 43.77
CA LYS A 150 43.90 -6.78 42.87
C LYS A 150 45.15 -7.52 42.38
N ASP A 151 45.81 -8.28 43.25
CA ASP A 151 47.04 -9.01 42.92
C ASP A 151 46.77 -10.16 41.94
N GLN A 152 45.65 -10.86 42.11
CA GLN A 152 45.25 -11.98 41.24
C GLN A 152 44.62 -11.52 39.93
N LEU A 153 43.90 -10.40 39.95
CA LEU A 153 43.36 -9.75 38.75
C LEU A 153 44.46 -9.34 37.76
N ARG A 154 45.67 -9.04 38.22
CA ARG A 154 46.82 -8.80 37.34
C ARG A 154 47.12 -10.02 36.45
N LEU A 155 46.99 -11.23 36.99
CA LEU A 155 47.23 -12.48 36.25
C LEU A 155 46.17 -12.69 35.16
N PHE A 156 44.90 -12.40 35.46
CA PHE A 156 43.84 -12.35 34.45
C PHE A 156 44.12 -11.29 33.38
N ASN A 157 44.57 -10.10 33.78
CA ASN A 157 44.89 -9.03 32.84
C ASN A 157 46.02 -9.42 31.87
N ARG A 158 47.03 -10.18 32.33
CA ARG A 158 48.07 -10.74 31.46
C ARG A 158 47.49 -11.67 30.40
N GLY A 159 46.64 -12.62 30.81
CA GLY A 159 45.99 -13.57 29.91
C GLY A 159 45.04 -12.90 28.90
N LEU A 160 44.20 -11.98 29.38
CA LEU A 160 43.20 -11.26 28.59
C LEU A 160 43.79 -10.10 27.75
N THR A 161 45.05 -9.71 27.96
CA THR A 161 45.71 -8.71 27.09
C THR A 161 46.61 -9.36 26.03
N ALA A 162 46.71 -10.69 26.00
CA ALA A 162 47.48 -11.41 25.00
C ALA A 162 47.02 -11.11 23.56
N LEU A 163 47.92 -11.32 22.60
CA LEU A 163 47.58 -11.23 21.17
C LEU A 163 46.54 -12.30 20.82
N LYS A 164 45.63 -11.98 19.90
CA LYS A 164 44.53 -12.88 19.52
C LYS A 164 45.02 -14.21 18.92
N THR A 165 46.20 -14.23 18.31
CA THR A 165 46.87 -15.45 17.83
C THR A 165 47.26 -16.43 18.94
N LYS A 166 47.36 -15.96 20.20
CA LYS A 166 47.64 -16.79 21.37
C LYS A 166 46.35 -17.20 22.09
N GLU A 167 45.41 -17.79 21.36
CA GLU A 167 44.09 -18.19 21.88
C GLU A 167 44.18 -19.16 23.09
N HIS A 168 45.26 -19.95 23.15
CA HIS A 168 45.53 -20.91 24.23
C HIS A 168 45.78 -20.22 25.59
N LEU A 169 46.21 -18.95 25.62
CA LEU A 169 46.36 -18.18 26.86
C LEU A 169 45.04 -17.54 27.32
N ILE A 170 44.21 -17.12 26.35
CA ILE A 170 42.97 -16.37 26.63
C ILE A 170 41.83 -17.32 27.04
N SER A 171 41.68 -18.43 26.31
CA SER A 171 40.55 -19.36 26.49
C SER A 171 40.44 -19.99 27.89
N PRO A 172 41.53 -20.40 28.57
CA PRO A 172 41.47 -20.86 29.96
C PRO A 172 41.01 -19.77 30.93
N CYS A 173 41.46 -18.52 30.73
CA CYS A 173 41.06 -17.39 31.57
C CYS A 173 39.55 -17.11 31.45
N LEU A 174 39.00 -17.12 30.23
CA LEU A 174 37.56 -16.94 30.00
C LEU A 174 36.73 -18.08 30.59
N ARG A 175 37.20 -19.33 30.49
CA ARG A 175 36.54 -20.48 31.12
C ARG A 175 36.53 -20.34 32.64
N LEU A 176 37.67 -20.00 33.23
CA LEU A 176 37.77 -19.75 34.67
C LEU A 176 36.80 -18.64 35.12
N LEU A 177 36.77 -17.50 34.41
CA LEU A 177 35.83 -16.42 34.70
C LEU A 177 34.35 -16.86 34.56
N THR A 178 34.04 -17.71 33.57
CA THR A 178 32.68 -18.25 33.37
C THR A 178 32.23 -19.10 34.55
N GLU A 179 33.11 -19.96 35.07
CA GLU A 179 32.83 -20.79 36.25
C GLU A 179 32.76 -19.93 37.52
N ILE A 180 33.62 -18.92 37.69
CA ILE A 180 33.56 -17.98 38.82
C ILE A 180 32.23 -17.22 38.84
N VAL A 181 31.79 -16.71 37.69
CA VAL A 181 30.51 -15.99 37.59
C VAL A 181 29.34 -16.91 37.85
N SER A 182 29.36 -18.15 37.36
CA SER A 182 28.24 -19.09 37.50
C SER A 182 28.18 -19.79 38.87
N PHE A 183 29.24 -19.70 39.67
CA PHE A 183 29.34 -20.42 40.94
C PHE A 183 28.26 -20.00 41.94
N ASP A 184 27.63 -20.98 42.59
CA ASP A 184 26.58 -20.80 43.59
C ASP A 184 25.44 -19.87 43.12
N GLY A 185 25.02 -20.01 41.86
CA GLY A 185 23.94 -19.19 41.29
C GLY A 185 24.29 -17.72 41.09
N GLY A 186 25.59 -17.36 41.08
CA GLY A 186 26.03 -15.99 40.84
C GLY A 186 26.42 -15.20 42.09
N ALA A 187 26.67 -15.85 43.22
CA ALA A 187 27.00 -15.18 44.49
C ALA A 187 28.18 -14.18 44.38
N VAL A 188 29.16 -14.45 43.52
CA VAL A 188 30.34 -13.59 43.30
C VAL A 188 30.24 -12.76 42.01
N ALA A 189 29.19 -12.91 41.22
CA ALA A 189 29.03 -12.28 39.91
C ALA A 189 29.19 -10.74 39.96
N ARG A 190 28.66 -10.10 41.01
CA ARG A 190 28.83 -8.65 41.24
C ARG A 190 30.30 -8.24 41.34
N HIS A 191 31.12 -9.00 42.07
CA HIS A 191 32.54 -8.69 42.28
C HIS A 191 33.32 -8.79 40.97
N VAL A 192 33.01 -9.80 40.15
CA VAL A 192 33.58 -9.96 38.80
C VAL A 192 33.23 -8.76 37.90
N TYR A 193 31.99 -8.26 38.00
CA TYR A 193 31.54 -7.11 37.23
C TYR A 193 32.15 -5.78 37.70
N MET A 194 32.43 -5.62 39.00
CA MET A 194 33.16 -4.45 39.51
C MET A 194 34.56 -4.35 38.87
N ALA A 195 35.17 -5.50 38.55
CA ALA A 195 36.44 -5.59 37.82
C ALA A 195 36.29 -5.53 36.28
N ARG A 196 35.18 -5.01 35.73
CA ARG A 196 34.91 -4.97 34.27
C ARG A 196 35.98 -4.30 33.42
N TYR A 197 36.72 -3.35 33.99
CA TYR A 197 37.86 -2.70 33.32
C TYR A 197 38.99 -3.67 32.95
N ILE A 198 39.02 -4.88 33.51
CA ILE A 198 39.87 -6.01 33.10
C ILE A 198 39.02 -7.10 32.45
N THR A 199 37.94 -7.55 33.11
CA THR A 199 37.21 -8.76 32.70
C THR A 199 36.41 -8.60 31.41
N PHE A 200 36.02 -7.36 31.03
CA PHE A 200 35.31 -7.05 29.79
C PHE A 200 36.13 -6.23 28.78
N LYS A 201 37.35 -5.81 29.13
CA LYS A 201 38.15 -4.81 28.40
C LYS A 201 38.33 -5.07 26.90
N ARG A 202 38.55 -6.33 26.50
CA ARG A 202 38.79 -6.77 25.12
C ARG A 202 37.81 -7.87 24.69
N LEU A 203 36.68 -7.98 25.37
CA LEU A 203 35.73 -9.07 25.13
C LEU A 203 35.13 -8.99 23.72
N ASP A 204 34.90 -7.77 23.21
CA ASP A 204 34.53 -7.49 21.83
C ASP A 204 35.51 -8.13 20.82
N VAL A 205 36.82 -8.00 21.05
CA VAL A 205 37.86 -8.58 20.18
C VAL A 205 37.86 -10.11 20.19
N PHE A 206 37.49 -10.73 21.31
CA PHE A 206 37.41 -12.19 21.43
C PHE A 206 36.14 -12.77 20.82
N LEU A 207 35.07 -11.97 20.80
CA LEU A 207 33.84 -12.31 20.12
C LEU A 207 34.04 -12.24 18.61
N THR A 208 34.74 -11.25 18.06
CA THR A 208 34.98 -11.18 16.60
C THR A 208 35.91 -12.32 16.13
N PRO A 209 35.57 -13.14 15.12
CA PRO A 209 36.47 -14.14 14.53
C PRO A 209 37.60 -13.51 13.70
N ASN A 210 38.66 -14.25 13.36
CA ASN A 210 39.73 -13.79 12.46
C ASN A 210 39.34 -13.94 10.98
N LYS A 211 39.97 -13.17 10.09
CA LYS A 211 39.72 -13.23 8.63
C LYS A 211 39.92 -14.64 8.04
N ALA A 212 40.99 -15.34 8.44
CA ALA A 212 41.23 -16.74 8.03
C ALA A 212 40.14 -17.72 8.54
N GLN A 213 39.54 -17.44 9.70
CA GLN A 213 38.45 -18.26 10.28
C GLN A 213 37.09 -17.99 9.61
N LEU A 214 37.00 -17.00 8.72
CA LEU A 214 35.77 -16.65 7.99
C LEU A 214 35.73 -17.24 6.58
N GLU A 215 36.87 -17.67 6.04
CA GLU A 215 37.07 -18.10 4.65
C GLU A 215 37.08 -19.65 4.47
N GLU A 216 37.35 -20.43 5.52
CA GLU A 216 37.43 -21.90 5.46
C GLU A 216 36.24 -22.58 6.18
N ALA A 217 35.56 -23.50 5.50
CA ALA A 217 34.32 -24.15 5.95
C ALA A 217 34.53 -25.43 6.78
N ASP A 218 35.77 -25.77 7.16
CA ASP A 218 36.07 -26.99 7.89
C ASP A 218 35.68 -26.91 9.38
N GLU A 219 35.00 -27.96 9.89
CA GLU A 219 34.60 -28.12 11.30
C GLU A 219 35.77 -27.98 12.29
N SER A 220 36.98 -28.32 11.86
CA SER A 220 38.20 -28.27 12.67
C SER A 220 38.71 -26.84 12.95
N HIS A 221 38.16 -25.82 12.25
CA HIS A 221 38.60 -24.43 12.31
C HIS A 221 37.62 -23.45 12.98
N LYS A 222 36.46 -23.93 13.50
CA LYS A 222 35.53 -23.09 14.28
C LYS A 222 36.22 -22.52 15.53
N SER A 223 36.14 -21.20 15.72
CA SER A 223 36.91 -20.50 16.78
C SER A 223 36.49 -20.95 18.18
N THR A 224 37.37 -21.70 18.83
CA THR A 224 37.20 -22.11 20.24
C THR A 224 37.20 -20.89 21.16
N LEU A 225 37.92 -19.83 20.81
CA LEU A 225 37.96 -18.58 21.56
C LEU A 225 36.61 -17.87 21.57
N ARG A 226 35.97 -17.68 20.40
CA ARG A 226 34.64 -17.04 20.30
C ARG A 226 33.60 -17.80 21.12
N ARG A 227 33.56 -19.13 21.00
CA ARG A 227 32.62 -19.97 21.78
C ARG A 227 32.78 -19.79 23.29
N ASN A 228 34.01 -19.73 23.79
CA ASN A 228 34.26 -19.50 25.22
C ASN A 228 33.87 -18.07 25.65
N ALA A 229 34.12 -17.07 24.80
CA ALA A 229 33.70 -15.69 25.05
C ALA A 229 32.16 -15.56 25.07
N GLN A 230 31.45 -16.24 24.16
CA GLN A 230 29.98 -16.27 24.13
C GLN A 230 29.40 -16.90 25.38
N LYS A 231 29.95 -18.06 25.81
CA LYS A 231 29.54 -18.70 27.08
C LYS A 231 29.76 -17.79 28.28
N TYR A 232 30.85 -17.02 28.29
CA TYR A 232 31.09 -16.03 29.34
C TYR A 232 30.04 -14.91 29.34
N VAL A 233 29.66 -14.38 28.17
CA VAL A 233 28.59 -13.38 28.06
C VAL A 233 27.25 -13.96 28.52
N LEU A 234 26.87 -15.14 28.04
CA LEU A 234 25.63 -15.84 28.40
C LEU A 234 25.55 -16.11 29.90
N ALA A 235 26.65 -16.55 30.52
CA ALA A 235 26.71 -16.75 31.96
C ALA A 235 26.44 -15.43 32.72
N ASN A 236 27.04 -14.32 32.27
CA ASN A 236 26.78 -13.01 32.89
C ASN A 236 25.32 -12.55 32.69
N LEU A 237 24.70 -12.76 31.53
CA LEU A 237 23.30 -12.40 31.32
C LEU A 237 22.36 -13.21 32.23
N ARG A 238 22.69 -14.47 32.52
CA ARG A 238 21.88 -15.37 33.35
C ARG A 238 21.89 -15.00 34.84
N VAL A 239 23.05 -14.66 35.42
CA VAL A 239 23.22 -14.61 36.89
C VAL A 239 23.57 -13.23 37.47
N GLN A 240 23.80 -12.21 36.65
CA GLN A 240 24.13 -10.87 37.16
C GLN A 240 22.93 -10.18 37.80
N HIS A 241 23.21 -9.33 38.80
CA HIS A 241 22.19 -8.47 39.41
C HIS A 241 21.71 -7.37 38.45
N VAL A 242 20.50 -6.86 38.68
CA VAL A 242 19.79 -5.89 37.82
C VAL A 242 20.66 -4.74 37.32
N ASN A 243 21.40 -4.04 38.19
CA ASN A 243 22.22 -2.88 37.79
C ASN A 243 23.40 -3.27 36.89
N ALA A 244 24.11 -4.35 37.24
CA ALA A 244 25.25 -4.85 36.47
C ALA A 244 24.80 -5.45 35.13
N LYS A 245 23.67 -6.15 35.14
CA LYS A 245 23.04 -6.70 33.94
C LYS A 245 22.56 -5.60 33.00
N THR A 246 21.97 -4.53 33.54
CA THR A 246 21.58 -3.34 32.78
C THR A 246 22.80 -2.69 32.12
N ASP A 247 23.88 -2.40 32.86
CA ASP A 247 25.11 -1.83 32.29
C ASP A 247 25.72 -2.75 31.22
N LEU A 248 25.73 -4.09 31.42
CA LEU A 248 26.20 -5.05 30.41
C LEU A 248 25.36 -5.01 29.13
N VAL A 249 24.04 -4.97 29.25
CA VAL A 249 23.12 -4.91 28.12
C VAL A 249 23.28 -3.61 27.33
N GLU A 250 23.59 -2.51 28.02
CA GLU A 250 23.82 -1.21 27.40
C GLU A 250 25.20 -1.09 26.73
N GLN A 251 26.15 -2.00 26.99
CA GLN A 251 27.46 -2.02 26.35
C GLN A 251 27.38 -2.42 24.87
N HIS A 252 27.13 -1.42 24.02
CA HIS A 252 26.91 -1.60 22.59
C HIS A 252 28.01 -2.40 21.88
N LYS A 253 29.30 -2.17 22.19
CA LYS A 253 30.42 -2.85 21.52
C LYS A 253 30.42 -4.36 21.75
N VAL A 254 30.18 -4.79 23.00
CA VAL A 254 30.20 -6.22 23.37
C VAL A 254 28.98 -6.93 22.79
N ILE A 255 27.78 -6.37 22.96
CA ILE A 255 26.54 -6.98 22.44
C ILE A 255 26.54 -7.03 20.91
N LYS A 256 27.04 -5.97 20.24
CA LYS A 256 27.20 -5.96 18.79
C LYS A 256 28.12 -7.09 18.33
N ALA A 257 29.33 -7.21 18.90
CA ALA A 257 30.28 -8.26 18.54
C ALA A 257 29.77 -9.67 18.87
N PHE A 258 28.95 -9.81 19.92
CA PHE A 258 28.30 -11.05 20.31
C PHE A 258 27.35 -11.55 19.21
N LEU A 259 26.50 -10.67 18.66
CA LEU A 259 25.49 -11.03 17.65
C LEU A 259 25.99 -10.96 16.19
N GLU A 260 27.06 -10.21 15.89
CA GLU A 260 27.50 -9.92 14.51
C GLU A 260 27.70 -11.17 13.63
N PHE A 261 28.27 -12.24 14.20
CA PHE A 261 28.60 -13.47 13.47
C PHE A 261 27.72 -14.67 13.85
N VAL A 262 26.57 -14.43 14.51
CA VAL A 262 25.71 -15.49 15.04
C VAL A 262 25.26 -16.51 13.99
N ARG A 263 25.11 -16.09 12.73
CA ARG A 263 24.75 -16.98 11.62
C ARG A 263 25.80 -18.04 11.29
N LYS A 264 27.07 -17.79 11.61
CA LYS A 264 28.18 -18.73 11.37
C LYS A 264 28.56 -19.57 12.60
N ASP A 265 27.88 -19.35 13.72
CA ASP A 265 28.17 -20.06 14.96
C ASP A 265 27.54 -21.46 14.97
N PRO A 266 28.08 -22.40 15.78
CA PRO A 266 27.51 -23.74 15.94
C PRO A 266 26.05 -23.72 16.39
N ARG A 267 25.26 -24.69 15.90
CA ARG A 267 23.82 -24.80 16.16
C ARG A 267 23.47 -24.87 17.65
N ASP A 268 24.28 -25.55 18.47
CA ASP A 268 24.08 -25.63 19.92
C ASP A 268 24.21 -24.26 20.59
N VAL A 269 25.19 -23.47 20.17
CA VAL A 269 25.44 -22.12 20.69
C VAL A 269 24.34 -21.17 20.24
N VAL A 270 23.92 -21.21 18.97
CA VAL A 270 22.83 -20.34 18.47
C VAL A 270 21.53 -20.60 19.23
N LEU A 271 21.17 -21.86 19.46
CA LEU A 271 20.00 -22.22 20.25
C LEU A 271 20.11 -21.75 21.71
N GLU A 272 21.30 -21.86 22.33
CA GLU A 272 21.55 -21.34 23.68
C GLU A 272 21.41 -19.81 23.74
N ILE A 273 21.88 -19.10 22.71
CA ILE A 273 21.75 -17.64 22.59
C ILE A 273 20.26 -17.24 22.49
N ILE A 274 19.51 -17.86 21.58
CA ILE A 274 18.08 -17.58 21.39
C ILE A 274 17.31 -17.80 22.70
N LYS A 275 17.51 -18.96 23.35
CA LYS A 275 16.86 -19.29 24.63
C LYS A 275 17.27 -18.35 25.77
N SER A 276 18.52 -17.92 25.80
CA SER A 276 18.99 -16.96 26.81
C SER A 276 18.41 -15.57 26.58
N ILE A 277 18.26 -15.13 25.33
CA ILE A 277 17.58 -13.85 25.02
C ILE A 277 16.12 -13.91 25.51
N ASP A 278 15.40 -15.00 25.24
CA ASP A 278 14.02 -15.16 25.70
C ASP A 278 13.91 -15.17 27.23
N ARG A 279 14.64 -16.08 27.90
CA ARG A 279 14.58 -16.23 29.37
C ARG A 279 15.16 -15.02 30.11
N ASP A 280 16.34 -14.57 29.74
CA ASP A 280 17.14 -13.64 30.54
C ASP A 280 16.95 -12.16 30.14
N ILE A 281 16.39 -11.85 28.96
CA ILE A 281 16.19 -10.45 28.51
C ILE A 281 14.71 -10.13 28.35
N ILE A 282 13.96 -10.97 27.62
CA ILE A 282 12.55 -10.71 27.31
C ILE A 282 11.68 -10.92 28.54
N GLN A 283 11.74 -12.13 29.12
CA GLN A 283 10.91 -12.54 30.28
C GLN A 283 11.36 -11.92 31.60
N ASP A 284 12.56 -11.33 31.66
CA ASP A 284 13.07 -10.66 32.86
C ASP A 284 12.33 -9.32 33.10
N THR A 285 11.43 -9.30 34.09
CA THR A 285 10.66 -8.11 34.48
C THR A 285 11.49 -7.10 35.26
N THR A 286 12.67 -7.46 35.75
CA THR A 286 13.55 -6.56 36.52
C THR A 286 14.31 -5.59 35.64
N LEU A 287 14.49 -5.92 34.34
CA LEU A 287 15.17 -5.05 33.40
C LEU A 287 14.26 -3.90 32.93
N PRO A 288 14.75 -2.64 32.97
CA PRO A 288 13.97 -1.51 32.52
C PRO A 288 13.73 -1.56 31.00
N ARG A 289 12.59 -1.00 30.56
CA ARG A 289 12.21 -0.90 29.15
C ARG A 289 13.33 -0.30 28.28
N SER A 290 13.99 0.76 28.76
CA SER A 290 15.09 1.44 28.05
C SER A 290 16.28 0.53 27.76
N ALA A 291 16.63 -0.38 28.68
CA ALA A 291 17.72 -1.32 28.49
C ALA A 291 17.36 -2.39 27.45
N LYS A 292 16.11 -2.88 27.48
CA LYS A 292 15.60 -3.80 26.45
C LYS A 292 15.61 -3.14 25.06
N THR A 293 15.17 -1.89 24.94
CA THR A 293 15.24 -1.12 23.68
C THR A 293 16.67 -0.96 23.17
N LYS A 294 17.65 -0.71 24.06
CA LYS A 294 19.07 -0.61 23.68
C LYS A 294 19.66 -1.95 23.24
N PHE A 295 19.26 -3.05 23.88
CA PHE A 295 19.63 -4.41 23.46
C PHE A 295 19.13 -4.70 22.04
N PHE A 296 17.84 -4.47 21.81
CA PHE A 296 17.18 -4.64 20.52
C PHE A 296 17.38 -3.42 19.61
N SER A 297 18.64 -3.01 19.46
CA SER A 297 19.01 -1.96 18.51
C SER A 297 18.76 -2.40 17.06
N ARG A 298 18.67 -1.42 16.15
CA ARG A 298 18.50 -1.61 14.69
C ARG A 298 19.43 -2.71 14.13
N TRP A 299 20.71 -2.61 14.48
CA TRP A 299 21.74 -3.55 14.03
C TRP A 299 21.55 -4.96 14.62
N ASN A 300 21.24 -5.05 15.91
CA ASN A 300 21.12 -6.33 16.60
C ASN A 300 19.91 -7.12 16.10
N LEU A 301 18.79 -6.45 15.86
CA LEU A 301 17.60 -7.06 15.27
C LEU A 301 17.86 -7.55 13.84
N GLU A 302 18.58 -6.78 13.03
CA GLU A 302 18.99 -7.22 11.68
C GLU A 302 19.80 -8.52 11.74
N ARG A 303 20.75 -8.64 12.69
CA ARG A 303 21.52 -9.89 12.86
C ARG A 303 20.64 -11.06 13.29
N LEU A 304 19.63 -10.85 14.14
CA LEU A 304 18.66 -11.89 14.49
C LEU A 304 17.82 -12.32 13.28
N VAL A 305 17.42 -11.39 12.40
CA VAL A 305 16.71 -11.72 11.15
C VAL A 305 17.57 -12.60 10.24
N THR A 306 18.89 -12.45 10.23
CA THR A 306 19.74 -13.34 9.41
C THR A 306 19.64 -14.82 9.79
N LEU A 307 19.14 -15.15 10.99
CA LEU A 307 18.97 -16.53 11.45
C LEU A 307 17.81 -17.28 10.79
N TYR A 308 16.85 -16.60 10.15
CA TYR A 308 15.84 -17.27 9.31
C TYR A 308 16.50 -18.12 8.20
N GLY A 309 17.62 -17.65 7.66
CA GLY A 309 18.39 -18.36 6.62
C GLY A 309 19.45 -19.32 7.16
N TYR A 310 19.48 -19.63 8.46
CA TYR A 310 20.51 -20.48 9.05
C TYR A 310 20.38 -21.93 8.56
N ASP A 311 19.19 -22.51 8.66
CA ASP A 311 18.93 -23.93 8.33
C ASP A 311 19.09 -24.24 6.82
N ARG A 312 19.10 -23.21 5.96
CA ARG A 312 19.28 -23.35 4.50
C ARG A 312 20.75 -23.44 4.08
N GLU A 313 21.65 -22.85 4.85
CA GLU A 313 23.07 -22.73 4.52
C GLU A 313 23.96 -23.62 5.40
N SER A 314 23.45 -24.09 6.56
CA SER A 314 24.21 -24.92 7.49
C SER A 314 24.11 -26.41 7.14
N GLU A 315 25.27 -27.06 6.99
CA GLU A 315 25.39 -28.52 6.81
C GLU A 315 25.47 -29.27 8.17
N GLU A 316 25.28 -28.57 9.30
CA GLU A 316 25.40 -29.19 10.63
C GLU A 316 24.25 -30.19 10.93
N PRO A 317 24.56 -31.33 11.58
CA PRO A 317 23.55 -32.32 11.91
C PRO A 317 22.51 -31.76 12.90
N ASN A 318 21.22 -31.99 12.63
CA ASN A 318 20.10 -31.62 13.49
C ASN A 318 19.47 -32.86 14.16
N PRO A 319 20.07 -33.40 15.24
CA PRO A 319 19.55 -34.59 15.91
C PRO A 319 18.22 -34.36 16.65
N ALA A 320 17.89 -33.10 16.98
CA ALA A 320 16.70 -32.75 17.77
C ALA A 320 15.49 -32.33 16.93
N GLY A 321 15.64 -32.17 15.61
CA GLY A 321 14.57 -31.72 14.71
C GLY A 321 14.09 -30.28 14.92
N ILE A 322 14.74 -29.48 15.76
CA ILE A 322 14.34 -28.10 16.07
C ILE A 322 14.80 -27.17 14.93
N SER A 323 13.91 -26.34 14.37
CA SER A 323 14.31 -25.29 13.42
C SER A 323 14.75 -24.03 14.15
N ILE A 324 15.87 -23.45 13.73
CA ILE A 324 16.36 -22.17 14.29
C ILE A 324 15.47 -21.01 13.81
N ALA A 325 14.94 -21.10 12.59
CA ALA A 325 14.03 -20.10 12.03
C ALA A 325 12.76 -19.97 12.89
N ASP A 326 12.16 -21.08 13.30
CA ASP A 326 10.94 -21.07 14.14
C ASP A 326 11.20 -20.48 15.52
N GLU A 327 12.33 -20.80 16.15
CA GLU A 327 12.67 -20.30 17.48
C GLU A 327 12.99 -18.80 17.46
N VAL A 328 13.71 -18.30 16.45
CA VAL A 328 13.95 -16.85 16.32
C VAL A 328 12.67 -16.11 15.93
N HIS A 329 11.79 -16.74 15.14
CA HIS A 329 10.49 -16.17 14.74
C HIS A 329 9.61 -15.90 15.95
N LYS A 330 9.48 -16.86 16.88
CA LYS A 330 8.72 -16.68 18.14
C LYS A 330 9.20 -15.47 18.93
N ILE A 331 10.51 -15.30 19.04
CA ILE A 331 11.13 -14.15 19.73
C ILE A 331 10.82 -12.84 19.02
N LEU A 332 11.03 -12.77 17.71
CA LEU A 332 10.80 -11.54 16.94
C LEU A 332 9.32 -11.16 16.92
N MET A 333 8.41 -12.13 16.83
CA MET A 333 6.97 -11.90 16.93
C MET A 333 6.61 -11.28 18.27
N ASN A 334 7.11 -11.80 19.38
CA ASN A 334 6.84 -11.26 20.70
C ASN A 334 7.37 -9.82 20.84
N ILE A 335 8.64 -9.60 20.51
CA ILE A 335 9.30 -8.29 20.67
C ILE A 335 8.67 -7.19 19.80
N CYS A 336 8.28 -7.51 18.57
CA CYS A 336 7.78 -6.52 17.63
C CYS A 336 6.28 -6.23 17.79
N THR A 337 5.54 -7.04 18.56
CA THR A 337 4.08 -6.87 18.74
C THR A 337 3.66 -6.48 20.16
N ASP A 338 4.51 -6.71 21.17
CA ASP A 338 4.23 -6.35 22.56
C ASP A 338 4.82 -4.96 22.94
N PRO A 339 3.97 -3.97 23.30
CA PRO A 339 4.43 -2.66 23.73
C PRO A 339 5.24 -2.69 25.05
N ALA A 340 5.09 -3.72 25.89
CA ALA A 340 5.79 -3.84 27.18
C ALA A 340 7.30 -4.11 27.01
N LEU A 341 7.70 -4.74 25.89
CA LEU A 341 9.09 -5.12 25.63
C LEU A 341 9.95 -3.97 25.09
N GLY A 342 9.33 -2.84 24.78
CA GLY A 342 10.02 -1.56 24.55
C GLY A 342 10.57 -1.31 23.17
N VAL A 343 10.50 -2.27 22.25
CA VAL A 343 10.81 -2.05 20.83
C VAL A 343 9.65 -1.35 20.12
N LEU A 344 8.42 -1.77 20.43
CA LEU A 344 7.21 -1.09 19.99
C LEU A 344 6.95 0.16 20.86
N LEU A 345 6.89 1.31 20.22
CA LEU A 345 6.51 2.59 20.82
C LEU A 345 5.03 2.89 20.53
N PRO A 346 4.32 3.57 21.45
CA PRO A 346 2.97 4.08 21.15
C PRO A 346 3.00 4.93 19.89
N GLU A 347 2.00 4.78 19.04
CA GLU A 347 1.96 5.37 17.70
C GLU A 347 0.65 6.14 17.45
N THR A 348 0.59 6.82 16.32
CA THR A 348 -0.51 7.71 15.90
C THR A 348 -1.16 7.25 14.60
N GLY A 349 -1.04 5.96 14.26
CA GLY A 349 -1.67 5.35 13.09
C GLY A 349 -1.25 5.99 11.77
N TRP A 350 -2.21 6.59 11.05
CA TRP A 350 -1.96 7.24 9.76
C TRP A 350 -1.46 8.69 9.86
N TYR A 351 -1.29 9.22 11.08
CA TYR A 351 -0.74 10.56 11.31
C TYR A 351 0.78 10.50 11.51
N PRO A 352 1.57 11.14 10.63
CA PRO A 352 3.03 11.18 10.78
C PRO A 352 3.49 11.87 12.07
N ASN A 353 4.69 11.52 12.52
CA ASN A 353 5.25 12.10 13.73
C ASN A 353 5.51 13.61 13.57
N GLY A 354 5.00 14.42 14.51
CA GLY A 354 5.11 15.88 14.49
C GLY A 354 3.88 16.60 13.91
N THR A 355 2.86 15.86 13.47
CA THR A 355 1.55 16.42 13.08
C THR A 355 0.62 16.40 14.28
N ASP A 356 -0.02 17.54 14.60
CA ASP A 356 -1.08 17.62 15.60
C ASP A 356 -2.43 17.86 14.89
N PRO A 357 -3.30 16.84 14.79
CA PRO A 357 -4.58 16.93 14.09
C PRO A 357 -5.68 17.62 14.92
N GLU A 358 -5.41 18.03 16.17
CA GLU A 358 -6.36 18.79 17.01
C GLU A 358 -6.18 20.30 16.90
N THR A 359 -5.05 20.77 16.41
CA THR A 359 -4.80 22.20 16.21
C THR A 359 -5.33 22.67 14.86
N LEU A 360 -6.44 23.41 14.88
CA LEU A 360 -6.93 24.13 13.71
C LEU A 360 -5.97 25.27 13.34
N PRO A 361 -5.74 25.55 12.05
CA PRO A 361 -5.01 26.73 11.62
C PRO A 361 -5.72 27.98 12.10
N THR A 362 -4.97 28.95 12.64
CA THR A 362 -5.52 30.27 12.96
C THR A 362 -5.97 30.95 11.67
N GLU A 363 -7.27 31.20 11.56
CA GLU A 363 -7.88 32.01 10.51
C GLU A 363 -7.45 33.47 10.72
N ASP A 364 -6.54 33.98 9.88
CA ASP A 364 -6.44 35.41 9.65
C ASP A 364 -7.50 35.78 8.61
N ASP A 365 -8.49 36.61 9.01
CA ASP A 365 -9.61 37.11 8.19
C ASP A 365 -9.20 37.77 6.85
N SER A 366 -7.91 37.99 6.62
CA SER A 366 -7.34 38.55 5.38
C SER A 366 -6.72 37.52 4.42
N SER A 367 -6.80 36.22 4.72
CA SER A 367 -6.16 35.16 3.93
C SER A 367 -7.16 34.35 3.09
N ILE A 368 -6.75 33.95 1.87
CA ILE A 368 -7.55 33.10 0.98
C ILE A 368 -7.64 31.70 1.61
N GLU A 369 -8.85 31.17 1.76
CA GLU A 369 -9.11 29.79 2.22
C GLU A 369 -8.60 28.77 1.18
N LEU A 370 -7.29 28.47 1.23
CA LEU A 370 -6.66 27.43 0.40
C LEU A 370 -6.86 26.01 0.96
N GLY A 371 -7.46 25.88 2.16
CA GLY A 371 -7.69 24.59 2.81
C GLY A 371 -6.41 23.76 2.95
N LEU A 372 -6.49 22.47 2.58
CA LEU A 372 -5.36 21.54 2.52
C LEU A 372 -4.36 21.82 1.38
N ASP A 373 -4.60 22.83 0.53
CA ASP A 373 -3.64 23.32 -0.48
C ASP A 373 -2.78 24.50 0.03
N SER A 374 -2.95 24.89 1.30
CA SER A 374 -2.07 25.87 1.95
C SER A 374 -0.62 25.41 1.98
N ALA A 375 0.33 26.35 1.85
CA ALA A 375 1.77 26.10 1.90
C ALA A 375 2.24 25.38 3.19
N LEU A 376 1.45 25.48 4.27
CA LEU A 376 1.67 24.78 5.54
C LEU A 376 1.39 23.26 5.43
N TYR A 377 0.49 22.86 4.54
CA TYR A 377 -0.01 21.48 4.35
C TYR A 377 0.42 20.83 3.04
N VAL A 378 1.33 21.45 2.26
CA VAL A 378 1.94 20.79 1.09
C VAL A 378 2.41 19.42 1.52
N ASP A 379 1.89 18.40 0.84
CA ASP A 379 2.06 16.99 1.19
C ASP A 379 3.52 16.53 1.00
N LYS A 380 4.38 16.94 1.94
CA LYS A 380 5.82 16.64 2.03
C LYS A 380 6.08 15.16 2.25
N TYR A 381 5.05 14.38 2.56
CA TYR A 381 5.14 12.96 2.89
C TYR A 381 5.18 12.05 1.66
N LYS A 382 5.14 12.62 0.45
CA LYS A 382 5.37 11.88 -0.79
C LYS A 382 6.78 11.28 -0.89
N GLU A 383 7.82 11.91 -0.36
CA GLU A 383 9.19 11.40 -0.46
C GLU A 383 9.69 10.71 0.80
N SER A 384 9.21 11.15 1.98
CA SER A 384 9.58 10.53 3.24
C SER A 384 8.49 10.74 4.30
N VAL A 385 8.14 9.68 5.02
CA VAL A 385 7.17 9.72 6.11
C VAL A 385 7.94 9.67 7.44
N PRO A 386 7.87 10.71 8.30
CA PRO A 386 8.48 10.65 9.61
C PRO A 386 7.71 9.67 10.51
N VAL A 387 8.38 8.60 10.91
CA VAL A 387 7.81 7.53 11.76
C VAL A 387 8.35 7.59 13.18
N ARG A 388 7.50 7.27 14.16
CA ARG A 388 7.92 7.20 15.57
C ARG A 388 8.72 5.93 15.85
N ASN A 389 8.29 4.80 15.30
CA ASN A 389 8.94 3.50 15.43
C ASN A 389 10.14 3.32 14.47
N SER A 390 11.16 4.16 14.61
CA SER A 390 12.34 4.14 13.71
C SER A 390 13.15 2.83 13.74
N THR A 391 13.12 2.07 14.84
CA THR A 391 13.80 0.77 14.95
C THR A 391 13.07 -0.29 14.14
N LEU A 392 11.73 -0.35 14.24
CA LEU A 392 10.91 -1.27 13.44
C LEU A 392 10.92 -0.89 11.96
N SER A 393 10.88 0.41 11.64
CA SER A 393 11.07 0.91 10.26
C SER A 393 12.37 0.41 9.63
N TYR A 394 13.48 0.34 10.38
CA TYR A 394 14.71 -0.26 9.86
C TYR A 394 14.58 -1.78 9.67
N LEU A 395 13.96 -2.46 10.64
CA LEU A 395 13.81 -3.92 10.64
C LEU A 395 12.99 -4.41 9.44
N ILE A 396 11.84 -3.79 9.15
CA ILE A 396 10.96 -4.19 8.05
C ILE A 396 11.65 -4.06 6.68
N GLN A 397 12.61 -3.13 6.54
CA GLN A 397 13.40 -2.97 5.32
C GLN A 397 14.42 -4.11 5.15
N ALA A 398 14.95 -4.64 6.26
CA ALA A 398 15.88 -5.76 6.24
C ALA A 398 15.20 -7.13 5.97
N LEU A 399 13.88 -7.23 6.15
CA LEU A 399 13.12 -8.47 5.88
C LEU A 399 13.10 -8.79 4.38
N ARG A 400 13.16 -10.09 4.07
CA ARG A 400 13.14 -10.69 2.73
C ARG A 400 11.90 -11.58 2.57
N PRO A 401 10.71 -10.97 2.46
CA PRO A 401 9.44 -11.69 2.33
C PRO A 401 9.35 -12.47 0.99
N ASP A 402 10.17 -12.13 0.00
CA ASP A 402 10.31 -12.84 -1.27
C ASP A 402 10.79 -14.30 -1.10
N MET A 403 11.48 -14.60 0.00
CA MET A 403 12.16 -15.88 0.21
C MET A 403 11.60 -16.73 1.36
N ASP A 404 10.79 -16.17 2.25
CA ASP A 404 10.38 -16.84 3.48
C ASP A 404 8.98 -16.42 3.96
N ARG A 405 8.11 -17.42 4.15
CA ARG A 405 6.74 -17.23 4.67
C ARG A 405 6.71 -16.71 6.10
N LEU A 406 7.65 -17.12 6.96
CA LEU A 406 7.67 -16.66 8.36
C LEU A 406 7.98 -15.17 8.44
N GLN A 407 8.77 -14.65 7.49
CA GLN A 407 9.06 -13.22 7.41
C GLN A 407 7.87 -12.41 6.88
N ILE A 408 7.05 -12.99 6.00
CA ILE A 408 5.75 -12.41 5.60
C ILE A 408 4.84 -12.29 6.83
N GLU A 409 4.72 -13.36 7.62
CA GLU A 409 3.88 -13.36 8.84
C GLU A 409 4.34 -12.30 9.85
N LEU A 410 5.65 -12.20 10.10
CA LEU A 410 6.22 -11.17 10.99
C LEU A 410 5.93 -9.76 10.47
N LEU A 411 6.11 -9.51 9.17
CA LEU A 411 5.87 -8.21 8.56
C LEU A 411 4.38 -7.79 8.67
N ILE A 412 3.46 -8.71 8.41
CA ILE A 412 2.02 -8.47 8.56
C ILE A 412 1.65 -8.21 10.02
N ALA A 413 2.21 -8.99 10.95
CA ALA A 413 1.97 -8.82 12.38
C ALA A 413 2.46 -7.44 12.88
N ILE A 414 3.61 -6.98 12.38
CA ILE A 414 4.12 -5.63 12.63
C ILE A 414 3.14 -4.60 12.06
N PHE A 415 2.76 -4.65 10.79
CA PHE A 415 1.84 -3.66 10.22
C PHE A 415 0.46 -3.63 10.87
N LYS A 416 -0.05 -4.77 11.35
CA LYS A 416 -1.32 -4.82 12.09
C LYS A 416 -1.23 -4.08 13.44
N LYS A 417 -0.05 -4.09 14.07
CA LYS A 417 0.21 -3.40 15.34
C LYS A 417 0.76 -2.00 15.15
N THR A 418 1.35 -1.71 13.99
CA THR A 418 1.90 -0.40 13.62
C THR A 418 1.53 0.02 12.20
N PRO A 419 0.33 0.59 11.97
CA PRO A 419 -0.10 1.08 10.67
C PRO A 419 0.74 2.25 10.14
N GLU A 420 1.44 3.00 11.02
CA GLU A 420 2.32 4.11 10.58
C GLU A 420 3.45 3.66 9.64
N LEU A 421 3.87 2.40 9.78
CA LEU A 421 5.01 1.85 9.04
C LEU A 421 4.66 1.43 7.61
N VAL A 422 3.39 1.29 7.26
CA VAL A 422 2.95 0.83 5.94
C VAL A 422 3.40 1.83 4.85
N ALA A 423 3.12 3.12 5.06
CA ALA A 423 3.49 4.15 4.09
C ALA A 423 5.02 4.33 4.01
N ASP A 424 5.73 4.26 5.14
CA ASP A 424 7.20 4.30 5.18
C ASP A 424 7.84 3.11 4.44
N TYR A 425 7.23 1.92 4.56
CA TYR A 425 7.70 0.72 3.89
C TYR A 425 7.71 0.89 2.37
N PHE A 426 6.58 1.27 1.79
CA PHE A 426 6.42 1.45 0.34
C PHE A 426 7.15 2.67 -0.23
N THR A 427 7.49 3.64 0.62
CA THR A 427 8.30 4.79 0.21
C THR A 427 9.76 4.39 -0.03
N LYS A 428 10.29 3.43 0.74
CA LYS A 428 11.70 3.01 0.68
C LYS A 428 11.93 1.72 -0.11
N LYS A 429 10.96 0.80 -0.13
CA LYS A 429 11.09 -0.53 -0.73
C LYS A 429 10.47 -0.58 -2.11
N THR A 430 11.28 -0.95 -3.09
CA THR A 430 10.83 -1.25 -4.46
C THR A 430 10.38 -2.71 -4.56
N MET A 431 9.24 -2.94 -5.21
CA MET A 431 8.69 -4.28 -5.52
C MET A 431 8.22 -4.29 -6.98
N PHE A 432 8.05 -5.47 -7.58
CA PHE A 432 7.71 -5.63 -9.01
C PHE A 432 8.68 -4.94 -9.99
N ILE A 433 9.99 -5.06 -9.73
CA ILE A 433 11.03 -4.59 -10.67
C ILE A 433 10.99 -5.39 -11.99
N SER A 434 10.56 -6.65 -11.92
CA SER A 434 10.43 -7.53 -13.08
C SER A 434 9.01 -7.55 -13.63
N ASP A 435 8.90 -7.82 -14.93
CA ASP A 435 7.61 -8.00 -15.59
C ASP A 435 6.74 -9.05 -14.88
N PRO A 436 5.42 -8.79 -14.75
CA PRO A 436 4.51 -9.70 -14.07
C PRO A 436 4.49 -11.07 -14.75
N LYS A 437 5.04 -12.05 -14.05
CA LYS A 437 5.14 -13.45 -14.47
C LYS A 437 4.90 -14.33 -13.25
N PRO A 438 4.29 -15.52 -13.39
CA PRO A 438 4.01 -16.43 -12.28
C PRO A 438 5.29 -17.14 -11.79
N THR A 439 6.29 -16.37 -11.35
CA THR A 439 7.49 -16.87 -10.68
C THR A 439 7.25 -16.95 -9.18
N SER A 440 7.98 -17.80 -8.46
CA SER A 440 7.84 -17.91 -7.00
C SER A 440 8.04 -16.59 -6.27
N SER A 441 9.02 -15.79 -6.70
CA SER A 441 9.28 -14.45 -6.15
C SER A 441 8.12 -13.50 -6.39
N TRP A 442 7.56 -13.48 -7.61
CA TRP A 442 6.42 -12.61 -7.94
C TRP A 442 5.17 -13.03 -7.17
N MET A 443 4.93 -14.34 -7.01
CA MET A 443 3.84 -14.89 -6.21
C MET A 443 3.97 -14.55 -4.72
N ALA A 444 5.19 -14.55 -4.19
CA ALA A 444 5.46 -14.14 -2.80
C ALA A 444 5.22 -12.63 -2.61
N GLU A 445 5.71 -11.79 -3.52
CA GLU A 445 5.48 -10.34 -3.50
C GLU A 445 3.99 -9.99 -3.64
N SER A 446 3.27 -10.67 -4.54
CA SER A 446 1.84 -10.44 -4.77
C SER A 446 1.00 -10.90 -3.58
N ALA A 447 1.29 -12.08 -2.99
CA ALA A 447 0.63 -12.55 -1.78
C ALA A 447 0.87 -11.62 -0.57
N LEU A 448 2.10 -11.10 -0.44
CA LEU A 448 2.43 -10.10 0.58
C LEU A 448 1.60 -8.82 0.39
N LEU A 449 1.61 -8.26 -0.82
CA LEU A 449 0.87 -7.04 -1.13
C LEU A 449 -0.62 -7.20 -0.88
N TYR A 450 -1.20 -8.32 -1.33
CA TYR A 450 -2.59 -8.65 -1.07
C TYR A 450 -2.90 -8.65 0.43
N SER A 451 -2.03 -9.27 1.23
CA SER A 451 -2.19 -9.34 2.69
C SER A 451 -2.07 -7.96 3.35
N ILE A 452 -1.16 -7.10 2.89
CA ILE A 452 -0.98 -5.73 3.41
C ILE A 452 -2.19 -4.86 3.06
N VAL A 453 -2.66 -4.89 1.82
CA VAL A 453 -3.84 -4.12 1.40
C VAL A 453 -5.09 -4.60 2.13
N SER A 454 -5.21 -5.90 2.40
CA SER A 454 -6.31 -6.50 3.18
C SER A 454 -6.33 -6.13 4.67
N LEU A 455 -5.29 -5.45 5.18
CA LEU A 455 -5.30 -4.99 6.57
C LEU A 455 -6.46 -4.00 6.82
N PRO A 456 -7.17 -4.11 7.95
CA PRO A 456 -8.27 -3.21 8.27
C PRO A 456 -7.78 -1.78 8.49
N ILE A 457 -8.65 -0.81 8.24
CA ILE A 457 -8.39 0.59 8.57
C ILE A 457 -8.41 0.73 10.10
N PRO A 458 -7.38 1.36 10.71
CA PRO A 458 -7.38 1.63 12.14
C PRO A 458 -8.57 2.52 12.52
N LEU A 459 -9.19 2.25 13.68
CA LEU A 459 -10.27 3.09 14.22
C LEU A 459 -9.80 4.55 14.30
N ASN A 460 -10.63 5.49 13.84
CA ASN A 460 -10.31 6.93 13.78
C ASN A 460 -8.97 7.24 13.05
N CYS A 461 -8.61 6.44 12.03
CA CYS A 461 -7.32 6.53 11.34
C CYS A 461 -6.10 6.37 12.28
N GLY A 462 -6.32 5.78 13.47
CA GLY A 462 -5.34 5.46 14.50
C GLY A 462 -4.96 6.62 15.43
N TRP A 463 -5.76 7.69 15.45
CA TRP A 463 -5.59 8.80 16.40
C TRP A 463 -6.43 8.61 17.66
N ASN A 464 -5.82 8.15 18.76
CA ASN A 464 -6.44 8.05 20.10
C ASN A 464 -7.88 7.46 20.09
N ASP A 465 -8.62 7.60 21.20
CA ASP A 465 -10.02 7.15 21.29
C ASP A 465 -11.03 8.16 20.70
N LYS A 466 -10.57 9.31 20.16
CA LYS A 466 -11.41 10.40 19.64
C LYS A 466 -11.20 10.61 18.15
N LEU A 467 -12.25 11.00 17.44
CA LEU A 467 -12.14 11.44 16.05
C LEU A 467 -11.33 12.74 16.00
N PRO A 468 -10.23 12.79 15.23
CA PRO A 468 -9.39 13.98 15.09
C PRO A 468 -10.11 15.09 14.30
N THR A 469 -9.70 16.33 14.55
CA THR A 469 -10.30 17.50 13.88
C THR A 469 -9.88 17.57 12.40
N LEU A 470 -8.63 17.25 12.06
CA LEU A 470 -8.10 17.24 10.69
C LEU A 470 -7.92 15.83 10.10
N PRO A 471 -8.11 15.65 8.78
CA PRO A 471 -7.87 14.37 8.10
C PRO A 471 -6.38 14.00 8.04
N PRO A 472 -6.04 12.70 7.93
CA PRO A 472 -4.67 12.27 7.72
C PRO A 472 -4.19 12.64 6.30
N PRO A 473 -2.87 12.82 6.08
CA PRO A 473 -2.33 13.18 4.77
C PRO A 473 -2.68 12.15 3.69
N VAL A 474 -3.18 12.64 2.55
CA VAL A 474 -3.63 11.79 1.44
C VAL A 474 -2.51 10.87 0.92
N SER A 475 -1.26 11.34 0.86
CA SER A 475 -0.10 10.51 0.51
C SER A 475 0.11 9.31 1.43
N VAL A 476 -0.25 9.37 2.71
CA VAL A 476 -0.10 8.27 3.66
C VAL A 476 -1.28 7.29 3.52
N VAL A 477 -2.49 7.83 3.38
CA VAL A 477 -3.72 7.04 3.21
C VAL A 477 -3.65 6.21 1.93
N ILE A 478 -3.22 6.80 0.81
CA ILE A 478 -3.15 6.07 -0.47
C ILE A 478 -2.16 4.90 -0.41
N GLU A 479 -1.04 5.01 0.31
CA GLU A 479 -0.10 3.89 0.44
C GLU A 479 -0.68 2.70 1.23
N ASN A 480 -1.73 2.92 2.03
CA ASN A 480 -2.45 1.85 2.73
C ASN A 480 -3.56 1.22 1.87
N ILE A 481 -4.07 1.95 0.88
CA ILE A 481 -5.19 1.54 0.01
C ILE A 481 -4.68 0.94 -1.29
N LEU A 482 -3.89 1.70 -2.06
CA LEU A 482 -3.29 1.32 -3.32
C LEU A 482 -1.80 1.72 -3.34
N PRO A 483 -0.93 0.89 -2.71
CA PRO A 483 0.51 1.14 -2.58
C PRO A 483 1.22 1.45 -3.91
N ARG A 484 2.29 2.26 -3.87
CA ARG A 484 3.10 2.64 -5.04
C ARG A 484 3.54 1.52 -5.99
N PRO A 485 3.92 0.31 -5.53
CA PRO A 485 4.25 -0.78 -6.45
C PRO A 485 3.11 -1.13 -7.41
N LEU A 486 1.86 -0.82 -7.06
CA LEU A 486 0.67 -1.04 -7.89
C LEU A 486 0.40 0.21 -8.76
N THR A 487 1.23 0.38 -9.78
CA THR A 487 1.02 1.45 -10.77
C THR A 487 -0.03 1.07 -11.81
N GLN A 488 -0.65 2.07 -12.43
CA GLN A 488 -1.60 1.88 -13.53
C GLN A 488 -0.99 1.00 -14.63
N LYS A 489 0.26 1.27 -15.02
CA LYS A 489 0.98 0.49 -16.05
C LYS A 489 1.13 -0.99 -15.69
N ILE A 490 1.53 -1.30 -14.45
CA ILE A 490 1.71 -2.69 -14.00
C ILE A 490 0.34 -3.38 -13.94
N MET A 491 -0.68 -2.73 -13.37
CA MET A 491 -2.01 -3.29 -13.23
C MET A 491 -2.68 -3.52 -14.60
N THR A 492 -2.65 -2.55 -15.51
CA THR A 492 -3.14 -2.71 -16.90
C THR A 492 -2.41 -3.86 -17.60
N ARG A 493 -1.10 -4.03 -17.39
CA ARG A 493 -0.37 -5.16 -17.96
C ARG A 493 -0.78 -6.50 -17.34
N CYS A 494 -0.97 -6.57 -16.02
CA CYS A 494 -1.48 -7.77 -15.35
C CYS A 494 -2.86 -8.19 -15.87
N LEU A 495 -3.75 -7.22 -16.13
CA LEU A 495 -5.07 -7.49 -16.72
C LEU A 495 -4.97 -8.01 -18.16
N ASN A 496 -4.01 -7.50 -18.95
CA ASN A 496 -3.87 -7.87 -20.36
C ASN A 496 -3.03 -9.14 -20.60
N LEU A 497 -2.34 -9.68 -19.61
CA LEU A 497 -1.55 -10.92 -19.76
C LEU A 497 -2.42 -12.17 -19.87
N ASN A 498 -1.96 -13.15 -20.65
CA ASN A 498 -2.58 -14.47 -20.78
C ASN A 498 -2.11 -15.43 -19.67
N ALA A 499 -2.17 -14.99 -18.41
CA ALA A 499 -1.81 -15.81 -17.25
C ALA A 499 -2.88 -15.66 -16.16
N GLU A 500 -3.71 -16.69 -16.00
CA GLU A 500 -4.91 -16.68 -15.13
C GLU A 500 -4.60 -16.22 -13.69
N ILE A 501 -3.54 -16.73 -13.09
CA ILE A 501 -3.13 -16.40 -11.71
C ILE A 501 -2.77 -14.90 -11.59
N VAL A 502 -2.10 -14.33 -12.60
CA VAL A 502 -1.70 -12.92 -12.60
C VAL A 502 -2.91 -12.02 -12.81
N THR A 503 -3.83 -12.40 -13.70
CA THR A 503 -5.08 -11.68 -13.92
C THR A 503 -5.98 -11.73 -12.68
N LEU A 504 -6.09 -12.90 -12.02
CA LEU A 504 -6.89 -13.07 -10.81
C LEU A 504 -6.33 -12.23 -9.66
N PHE A 505 -5.00 -12.19 -9.49
CA PHE A 505 -4.36 -11.31 -8.52
C PHE A 505 -4.74 -9.84 -8.75
N ALA A 506 -4.61 -9.35 -9.99
CA ALA A 506 -4.93 -7.96 -10.32
C ALA A 506 -6.40 -7.63 -10.04
N VAL A 507 -7.32 -8.52 -10.43
CA VAL A 507 -8.76 -8.34 -10.16
C VAL A 507 -9.03 -8.31 -8.66
N ARG A 508 -8.50 -9.26 -7.90
CA ARG A 508 -8.75 -9.37 -6.46
C ARG A 508 -8.12 -8.23 -5.66
N ILE A 509 -6.87 -7.83 -5.96
CA ILE A 509 -6.22 -6.73 -5.23
C ILE A 509 -6.88 -5.39 -5.51
N LEU A 510 -7.32 -5.13 -6.75
CA LEU A 510 -8.07 -3.92 -7.09
C LEU A 510 -9.40 -3.90 -6.36
N THR A 511 -10.13 -5.02 -6.32
CA THR A 511 -11.42 -5.14 -5.62
C THR A 511 -11.27 -4.82 -4.12
N ILE A 512 -10.24 -5.34 -3.46
CA ILE A 512 -9.98 -5.03 -2.04
C ILE A 512 -9.57 -3.56 -1.87
N ALA A 513 -8.74 -3.02 -2.77
CA ALA A 513 -8.36 -1.62 -2.73
C ALA A 513 -9.58 -0.69 -2.87
N PHE A 514 -10.52 -1.02 -3.76
CA PHE A 514 -11.81 -0.33 -3.89
C PHE A 514 -12.65 -0.43 -2.61
N ASN A 515 -12.83 -1.62 -2.06
CA ASN A 515 -13.59 -1.80 -0.82
C ASN A 515 -12.96 -1.03 0.36
N LYS A 516 -11.63 -0.97 0.42
CA LYS A 516 -10.89 -0.19 1.42
C LYS A 516 -11.03 1.32 1.18
N LEU A 517 -11.01 1.77 -0.08
CA LEU A 517 -11.32 3.15 -0.44
C LEU A 517 -12.74 3.53 0.00
N ARG A 518 -13.74 2.67 -0.27
CA ARG A 518 -15.13 2.86 0.18
C ARG A 518 -15.19 3.02 1.71
N ALA A 519 -14.49 2.17 2.45
CA ALA A 519 -14.43 2.26 3.90
C ALA A 519 -13.74 3.56 4.39
N ALA A 520 -12.67 4.00 3.74
CA ALA A 520 -11.98 5.25 4.05
C ALA A 520 -12.87 6.47 3.75
N LEU A 521 -13.52 6.50 2.59
CA LEU A 521 -14.46 7.57 2.20
C LEU A 521 -15.66 7.63 3.13
N LYS A 522 -16.13 6.48 3.63
CA LYS A 522 -17.19 6.45 4.65
C LYS A 522 -16.77 7.21 5.91
N ILE A 523 -15.52 7.09 6.35
CA ILE A 523 -14.98 7.84 7.50
C ILE A 523 -14.86 9.33 7.15
N PHE A 524 -14.41 9.66 5.93
CA PHE A 524 -14.20 11.05 5.52
C PHE A 524 -15.52 11.82 5.30
N ASN A 525 -16.60 11.10 4.97
CA ASN A 525 -17.93 11.66 4.72
C ASN A 525 -18.85 11.66 5.97
N VAL A 526 -18.38 11.18 7.12
CA VAL A 526 -19.08 11.41 8.41
C VAL A 526 -19.09 12.92 8.69
N ASP A 527 -20.10 13.40 9.43
CA ASP A 527 -20.17 14.79 9.85
C ASP A 527 -19.08 15.12 10.88
N HIS A 528 -18.09 15.92 10.48
CA HIS A 528 -16.97 16.40 11.28
C HIS A 528 -17.19 17.83 11.83
N GLY A 529 -18.41 18.37 11.72
CA GLY A 529 -18.72 19.71 12.21
C GLY A 529 -17.95 20.80 11.45
N SER A 530 -17.25 21.69 12.17
CA SER A 530 -16.56 22.84 11.57
C SER A 530 -15.37 22.45 10.67
N SER A 531 -14.82 21.24 10.79
CA SER A 531 -13.70 20.78 9.96
C SER A 531 -14.13 19.99 8.71
N GLN A 532 -15.43 19.81 8.48
CA GLN A 532 -15.96 19.08 7.33
C GLN A 532 -15.36 19.49 5.96
N PRO A 533 -15.12 20.78 5.66
CA PRO A 533 -14.54 21.19 4.38
C PRO A 533 -13.17 20.55 4.11
N PHE A 534 -12.33 20.40 5.13
CA PHE A 534 -11.02 19.76 5.01
C PHE A 534 -11.15 18.27 4.70
N TRP A 535 -12.09 17.57 5.34
CA TRP A 535 -12.35 16.15 5.10
C TRP A 535 -12.91 15.90 3.69
N THR A 536 -13.84 16.75 3.22
CA THR A 536 -14.36 16.68 1.85
C THR A 536 -13.27 16.96 0.81
N GLN A 537 -12.41 17.94 1.04
CA GLN A 537 -11.26 18.21 0.16
C GLN A 537 -10.27 17.04 0.14
N ALA A 538 -9.99 16.41 1.29
CA ALA A 538 -9.14 15.22 1.38
C ALA A 538 -9.75 14.02 0.64
N ALA A 539 -11.08 13.84 0.73
CA ALA A 539 -11.81 12.79 0.01
C ALA A 539 -11.66 12.96 -1.51
N GLY A 540 -11.88 14.17 -2.04
CA GLY A 540 -11.71 14.45 -3.47
C GLY A 540 -10.29 14.19 -3.96
N LYS A 541 -9.27 14.63 -3.20
CA LYS A 541 -7.86 14.36 -3.53
C LYS A 541 -7.51 12.88 -3.47
N LEU A 542 -8.05 12.14 -2.51
CA LEU A 542 -7.83 10.70 -2.38
C LEU A 542 -8.41 9.93 -3.57
N VAL A 543 -9.63 10.27 -4.00
CA VAL A 543 -10.25 9.67 -5.20
C VAL A 543 -9.40 9.98 -6.44
N ALA A 544 -8.98 11.25 -6.63
CA ALA A 544 -8.15 11.63 -7.77
C ALA A 544 -6.81 10.86 -7.82
N GLU A 545 -6.10 10.73 -6.70
CA GLU A 545 -4.84 9.97 -6.64
C GLU A 545 -5.06 8.46 -6.81
N PHE A 546 -6.17 7.91 -6.31
CA PHE A 546 -6.55 6.52 -6.57
C PHE A 546 -6.78 6.27 -8.06
N CYS A 547 -7.56 7.12 -8.73
CA CYS A 547 -7.82 7.03 -10.17
C CYS A 547 -6.54 7.13 -10.99
N ARG A 548 -5.56 7.94 -10.56
CA ARG A 548 -4.25 8.05 -11.22
C ARG A 548 -3.44 6.74 -11.20
N ARG A 549 -3.62 5.90 -10.17
CA ARG A 549 -2.91 4.61 -10.01
C ARG A 549 -3.71 3.41 -10.52
N CYS A 550 -5.03 3.55 -10.63
CA CYS A 550 -5.93 2.49 -11.05
C CYS A 550 -5.95 2.31 -12.59
N PRO A 551 -6.14 1.09 -13.13
CA PRO A 551 -6.40 0.88 -14.56
C PRO A 551 -7.63 1.65 -15.06
N VAL A 552 -7.63 2.00 -16.35
CA VAL A 552 -8.80 2.59 -16.99
C VAL A 552 -9.93 1.55 -17.09
N VAL A 553 -11.18 1.99 -16.98
CA VAL A 553 -12.37 1.11 -16.98
C VAL A 553 -12.43 0.28 -18.27
N LYS A 554 -11.99 0.85 -19.39
CA LYS A 554 -11.84 0.16 -20.68
C LYS A 554 -11.07 -1.16 -20.59
N ASP A 555 -9.96 -1.20 -19.85
CA ASP A 555 -9.13 -2.41 -19.72
C ASP A 555 -9.90 -3.52 -18.99
N VAL A 556 -10.70 -3.15 -17.99
CA VAL A 556 -11.51 -4.09 -17.21
C VAL A 556 -12.69 -4.59 -18.03
N VAL A 557 -13.32 -3.73 -18.83
CA VAL A 557 -14.39 -4.13 -19.78
C VAL A 557 -13.85 -5.08 -20.84
N VAL A 558 -12.65 -4.81 -21.38
CA VAL A 558 -11.99 -5.72 -22.33
C VAL A 558 -11.67 -7.06 -21.67
N LEU A 559 -11.18 -7.05 -20.43
CA LEU A 559 -10.94 -8.27 -19.66
C LEU A 559 -12.23 -9.08 -19.49
N PHE A 560 -13.33 -8.44 -19.08
CA PHE A 560 -14.63 -9.10 -18.92
C PHE A 560 -15.10 -9.78 -20.22
N ARG A 561 -14.93 -9.11 -21.36
CA ARG A 561 -15.27 -9.67 -22.68
C ARG A 561 -14.35 -10.80 -23.13
N ARG A 562 -13.08 -10.80 -22.70
CA ARG A 562 -12.09 -11.81 -23.06
C ARG A 562 -12.20 -13.07 -22.20
N THR A 563 -12.60 -12.95 -20.93
CA THR A 563 -12.75 -14.08 -20.02
C THR A 563 -13.82 -15.04 -20.53
N SER A 564 -13.48 -16.34 -20.58
CA SER A 564 -14.39 -17.38 -21.06
C SER A 564 -15.70 -17.36 -20.25
N LYS A 565 -16.82 -17.52 -20.95
CA LYS A 565 -18.14 -17.66 -20.30
C LYS A 565 -18.25 -18.93 -19.47
N GLU A 566 -17.40 -19.92 -19.72
CA GLU A 566 -17.34 -21.18 -18.97
C GLU A 566 -16.60 -21.02 -17.62
N ASP A 567 -15.71 -20.02 -17.48
CA ASP A 567 -15.03 -19.72 -16.23
C ASP A 567 -15.85 -18.73 -15.40
N LEU A 568 -16.85 -19.28 -14.69
CA LEU A 568 -17.78 -18.52 -13.87
C LEU A 568 -17.10 -17.76 -12.74
N GLN A 569 -16.09 -18.35 -12.10
CA GLN A 569 -15.39 -17.75 -10.96
C GLN A 569 -14.60 -16.51 -11.38
N GLN A 570 -13.90 -16.57 -12.52
CA GLN A 570 -13.17 -15.42 -13.02
C GLN A 570 -14.12 -14.35 -13.55
N GLN A 571 -15.20 -14.73 -14.25
CA GLN A 571 -16.21 -13.77 -14.70
C GLN A 571 -16.91 -13.05 -13.55
N GLU A 572 -17.25 -13.77 -12.47
CA GLU A 572 -17.83 -13.20 -11.27
C GLU A 572 -16.89 -12.17 -10.64
N ALA A 573 -15.61 -12.52 -10.43
CA ALA A 573 -14.62 -11.62 -9.85
C ALA A 573 -14.41 -10.35 -10.70
N VAL A 574 -14.41 -10.47 -12.02
CA VAL A 574 -14.30 -9.30 -12.92
C VAL A 574 -15.58 -8.46 -12.88
N SER A 575 -16.76 -9.09 -12.77
CA SER A 575 -18.04 -8.37 -12.61
C SER A 575 -18.12 -7.60 -11.30
N GLU A 576 -17.59 -8.16 -10.21
CA GLU A 576 -17.47 -7.51 -8.90
C GLU A 576 -16.57 -6.27 -8.99
N LEU A 577 -15.42 -6.40 -9.66
CA LEU A 577 -14.52 -5.27 -9.90
C LEU A 577 -15.20 -4.17 -10.72
N LEU A 578 -15.90 -4.52 -11.80
CA LEU A 578 -16.66 -3.55 -12.60
C LEU A 578 -17.72 -2.83 -11.75
N ALA A 579 -18.47 -3.56 -10.92
CA ALA A 579 -19.44 -2.95 -10.01
C ALA A 579 -18.78 -1.93 -9.05
N CYS A 580 -17.59 -2.25 -8.53
CA CYS A 580 -16.83 -1.33 -7.68
C CYS A 580 -16.46 -0.01 -8.39
N TYR A 581 -16.10 -0.06 -9.68
CA TYR A 581 -15.83 1.16 -10.45
C TYR A 581 -17.06 2.07 -10.54
N TYR A 582 -18.23 1.50 -10.87
CA TYR A 582 -19.47 2.28 -10.98
C TYR A 582 -19.94 2.85 -9.64
N GLU A 583 -19.76 2.12 -8.53
CA GLU A 583 -20.21 2.58 -7.22
C GLU A 583 -19.30 3.62 -6.56
N ILE A 584 -17.98 3.50 -6.73
CA ILE A 584 -17.00 4.31 -5.99
C ILE A 584 -16.43 5.44 -6.84
N VAL A 585 -16.28 5.24 -8.16
CA VAL A 585 -15.75 6.23 -9.09
C VAL A 585 -16.64 6.34 -10.33
N PRO A 586 -17.90 6.79 -10.16
CA PRO A 586 -18.88 6.84 -11.24
C PRO A 586 -18.43 7.71 -12.42
N ASP A 587 -17.75 8.84 -12.17
CA ASP A 587 -17.29 9.76 -13.22
C ASP A 587 -16.38 9.06 -14.24
N ALA A 588 -15.44 8.22 -13.77
CA ALA A 588 -14.55 7.47 -14.64
C ALA A 588 -15.23 6.28 -15.33
N ALA A 589 -16.31 5.76 -14.75
CA ALA A 589 -17.06 4.64 -15.31
C ALA A 589 -18.03 5.08 -16.41
N PHE A 590 -18.68 6.23 -16.26
CA PHE A 590 -19.64 6.76 -17.23
C PHE A 590 -19.00 7.29 -18.52
N ASP A 591 -17.71 7.59 -18.50
CA ASP A 591 -16.95 7.93 -19.72
C ASP A 591 -16.86 6.75 -20.70
N GLU A 592 -17.07 5.50 -20.23
CA GLU A 592 -16.96 4.28 -21.05
C GLU A 592 -18.33 3.64 -21.33
N ASN A 593 -18.59 3.32 -22.60
CA ASN A 593 -19.84 2.68 -23.02
C ASN A 593 -19.82 1.16 -22.75
N PHE A 594 -20.35 0.73 -21.60
CA PHE A 594 -20.61 -0.67 -21.28
C PHE A 594 -22.09 -1.02 -21.42
N ASP A 595 -22.42 -1.88 -22.39
CA ASP A 595 -23.80 -2.35 -22.59
C ASP A 595 -24.15 -3.49 -21.63
N VAL A 596 -24.72 -3.10 -20.49
CA VAL A 596 -25.17 -4.00 -19.42
C VAL A 596 -26.30 -4.93 -19.88
N SER A 597 -27.12 -4.50 -20.86
CA SER A 597 -28.32 -5.21 -21.27
C SER A 597 -27.98 -6.56 -21.91
N LEU A 598 -26.95 -6.61 -22.76
CA LEU A 598 -26.52 -7.86 -23.42
C LEU A 598 -25.95 -8.87 -22.43
N VAL A 599 -25.20 -8.40 -21.43
CA VAL A 599 -24.61 -9.26 -20.39
C VAL A 599 -25.70 -9.84 -19.50
N LEU A 600 -26.67 -9.01 -19.12
CA LEU A 600 -27.82 -9.46 -18.34
C LEU A 600 -28.64 -10.53 -19.07
N VAL A 601 -28.84 -10.36 -20.38
CA VAL A 601 -29.57 -11.33 -21.21
C VAL A 601 -28.89 -12.69 -21.22
N ASP A 602 -27.56 -12.70 -21.42
CA ASP A 602 -26.75 -13.92 -21.42
C ASP A 602 -26.81 -14.66 -20.07
N ILE A 603 -26.70 -13.94 -18.95
CA ILE A 603 -26.75 -14.53 -17.59
C ILE A 603 -28.11 -15.17 -17.33
N LEU A 604 -29.19 -14.46 -17.67
CA LEU A 604 -30.56 -14.93 -17.45
C LEU A 604 -30.91 -16.13 -18.34
N GLU A 605 -30.47 -16.16 -19.60
CA GLU A 605 -30.64 -17.34 -20.48
C GLU A 605 -29.94 -18.57 -19.90
N ARG A 606 -28.75 -18.39 -19.35
CA ARG A 606 -28.01 -19.47 -18.69
C ARG A 606 -28.71 -19.96 -17.44
N LEU A 607 -29.21 -19.06 -16.60
CA LEU A 607 -30.02 -19.38 -15.41
C LEU A 607 -31.32 -20.13 -15.73
N GLU A 608 -31.86 -19.98 -16.95
CA GLU A 608 -33.04 -20.72 -17.40
C GLU A 608 -32.72 -22.10 -18.00
N SER A 609 -31.44 -22.42 -18.24
CA SER A 609 -31.04 -23.69 -18.84
C SER A 609 -31.21 -24.87 -17.87
N SER A 610 -31.80 -25.97 -18.36
CA SER A 610 -32.24 -27.12 -17.56
C SER A 610 -31.12 -27.99 -16.94
N ASN A 611 -29.84 -27.67 -17.21
CA ASN A 611 -28.66 -28.50 -16.89
C ASN A 611 -27.67 -27.81 -15.91
N LEU A 612 -28.14 -26.88 -15.09
CA LEU A 612 -27.30 -26.13 -14.14
C LEU A 612 -26.89 -26.94 -12.91
N GLN A 613 -25.59 -26.99 -12.59
CA GLN A 613 -25.11 -27.46 -11.30
C GLN A 613 -25.39 -26.40 -10.21
N ALA A 614 -25.51 -26.81 -8.95
CA ALA A 614 -25.85 -25.90 -7.85
C ALA A 614 -24.79 -24.79 -7.63
N GLU A 615 -23.50 -25.12 -7.74
CA GLU A 615 -22.39 -24.15 -7.61
C GLU A 615 -22.33 -23.13 -8.77
N ASP A 616 -22.64 -23.58 -9.98
CA ASP A 616 -22.76 -22.72 -11.16
C ASP A 616 -23.93 -21.74 -11.02
N GLY A 617 -25.03 -22.18 -10.39
CA GLY A 617 -26.19 -21.35 -10.09
C GLY A 617 -25.88 -20.22 -9.10
N GLU A 618 -25.10 -20.49 -8.04
CA GLU A 618 -24.70 -19.48 -7.05
C GLU A 618 -23.77 -18.42 -7.66
N SER A 619 -22.77 -18.86 -8.44
CA SER A 619 -21.84 -17.96 -9.13
C SER A 619 -22.55 -17.05 -10.14
N LEU A 620 -23.51 -17.58 -10.91
CA LEU A 620 -24.34 -16.80 -11.84
C LEU A 620 -25.28 -15.83 -11.13
N LEU A 621 -25.81 -16.19 -9.95
CA LEU A 621 -26.62 -15.27 -9.13
C LEU A 621 -25.78 -14.12 -8.56
N SER A 622 -24.57 -14.39 -8.10
CA SER A 622 -23.61 -13.36 -7.66
C SER A 622 -23.22 -12.43 -8.83
N GLN A 623 -22.92 -13.01 -10.00
CA GLN A 623 -22.67 -12.25 -11.23
C GLN A 623 -23.87 -11.36 -11.60
N LEU A 624 -25.08 -11.90 -11.51
CA LEU A 624 -26.32 -11.15 -11.74
C LEU A 624 -26.42 -9.96 -10.76
N GLN A 625 -26.15 -10.15 -9.47
CA GLN A 625 -26.17 -9.05 -8.50
C GLN A 625 -25.18 -7.93 -8.84
N ASN A 626 -23.96 -8.29 -9.22
CA ASN A 626 -22.93 -7.31 -9.59
C ASN A 626 -23.33 -6.52 -10.85
N VAL A 627 -23.85 -7.21 -11.88
CA VAL A 627 -24.33 -6.58 -13.12
C VAL A 627 -25.55 -5.69 -12.84
N LEU A 628 -26.42 -6.09 -11.92
CA LEU A 628 -27.59 -5.34 -11.51
C LEU A 628 -27.24 -4.05 -10.75
N LYS A 629 -26.19 -4.07 -9.92
CA LYS A 629 -25.64 -2.85 -9.29
C LYS A 629 -25.19 -1.84 -10.35
N ILE A 630 -24.53 -2.30 -11.42
CA ILE A 630 -24.16 -1.46 -12.56
C ILE A 630 -25.41 -0.98 -13.31
N ALA A 631 -26.42 -1.84 -13.50
CA ALA A 631 -27.66 -1.52 -14.20
C ALA A 631 -28.48 -0.42 -13.50
N GLN A 632 -28.41 -0.33 -12.17
CA GLN A 632 -29.07 0.73 -11.39
C GLN A 632 -28.45 2.11 -11.66
N LEU A 633 -27.13 2.16 -11.77
CA LEU A 633 -26.37 3.40 -11.92
C LEU A 633 -26.26 3.83 -13.39
N SER A 634 -26.41 2.89 -14.33
CA SER A 634 -26.28 3.14 -15.76
C SER A 634 -27.59 3.65 -16.40
N ALA A 635 -27.52 4.85 -16.98
CA ALA A 635 -28.63 5.43 -17.75
C ALA A 635 -28.93 4.69 -19.07
N SER A 636 -28.05 3.78 -19.52
CA SER A 636 -28.21 3.06 -20.79
C SER A 636 -29.09 1.80 -20.68
N MET A 637 -29.51 1.43 -19.47
CA MET A 637 -30.25 0.20 -19.20
C MET A 637 -31.68 0.23 -19.73
N ARG A 638 -32.08 -0.84 -20.43
CA ARG A 638 -33.40 -0.95 -21.08
C ARG A 638 -34.32 -1.95 -20.37
N TRP A 639 -34.72 -1.61 -19.14
CA TRP A 639 -35.53 -2.47 -18.25
C TRP A 639 -36.81 -3.05 -18.89
N TRP A 640 -37.48 -2.27 -19.74
CA TRP A 640 -38.83 -2.56 -20.28
C TRP A 640 -38.84 -2.92 -21.77
N GLN A 641 -37.69 -3.24 -22.35
CA GLN A 641 -37.62 -3.80 -23.71
C GLN A 641 -37.54 -5.32 -23.62
N GLN A 642 -38.23 -6.00 -24.53
CA GLN A 642 -38.12 -7.45 -24.71
C GLN A 642 -37.01 -7.74 -25.74
N PRO A 643 -35.88 -8.34 -25.33
CA PRO A 643 -34.86 -8.82 -26.24
C PRO A 643 -35.41 -9.98 -27.09
N GLY A 644 -34.99 -10.09 -28.36
CA GLY A 644 -35.54 -11.10 -29.29
C GLY A 644 -35.30 -12.56 -28.89
N SER A 645 -34.34 -12.82 -27.99
CA SER A 645 -34.06 -14.16 -27.45
C SER A 645 -34.84 -14.51 -26.18
N MET A 646 -35.49 -13.54 -25.54
CA MET A 646 -36.20 -13.71 -24.27
C MET A 646 -37.73 -13.65 -24.40
N GLN A 647 -38.41 -14.36 -23.51
CA GLN A 647 -39.87 -14.39 -23.44
C GLN A 647 -40.47 -13.14 -22.75
N TYR A 648 -39.71 -12.46 -21.90
CA TYR A 648 -40.15 -11.32 -21.09
C TYR A 648 -39.16 -10.16 -21.16
N SER A 649 -39.57 -8.98 -20.70
CA SER A 649 -38.63 -7.87 -20.47
C SER A 649 -37.54 -8.24 -19.44
N ALA A 650 -36.42 -7.53 -19.49
CA ALA A 650 -35.31 -7.71 -18.55
C ALA A 650 -35.78 -7.68 -17.08
N PHE A 651 -36.67 -6.75 -16.72
CA PHE A 651 -37.25 -6.66 -15.39
C PHE A 651 -38.00 -7.93 -14.98
N THR A 652 -38.92 -8.40 -15.84
CA THR A 652 -39.78 -9.54 -15.53
C THR A 652 -39.00 -10.86 -15.51
N SER A 653 -37.94 -10.98 -16.32
CA SER A 653 -37.02 -12.13 -16.28
C SER A 653 -36.26 -12.20 -14.95
N ILE A 654 -35.81 -11.06 -14.39
CA ILE A 654 -35.18 -11.03 -13.06
C ILE A 654 -36.21 -11.36 -11.96
N LEU A 655 -37.44 -10.83 -12.08
CA LEU A 655 -38.54 -11.14 -11.15
C LEU A 655 -38.89 -12.63 -11.16
N LYS A 656 -38.89 -13.28 -12.33
CA LYS A 656 -39.09 -14.73 -12.48
C LYS A 656 -38.02 -15.53 -11.74
N VAL A 657 -36.74 -15.12 -11.85
CA VAL A 657 -35.65 -15.73 -11.09
C VAL A 657 -35.89 -15.57 -9.59
N LEU A 658 -36.26 -14.38 -9.12
CA LEU A 658 -36.55 -14.13 -7.70
C LEU A 658 -37.75 -14.90 -7.14
N ILE A 659 -38.75 -15.22 -7.96
CA ILE A 659 -39.90 -16.03 -7.53
C ILE A 659 -39.51 -17.51 -7.41
N LYS A 660 -38.56 -17.99 -8.23
CA LYS A 660 -38.08 -19.37 -8.22
C LYS A 660 -36.99 -19.63 -7.18
N THR A 661 -36.15 -18.63 -6.90
CA THR A 661 -35.02 -18.75 -5.96
C THR A 661 -35.51 -18.71 -4.50
N SER A 662 -35.16 -19.74 -3.72
CA SER A 662 -35.57 -19.91 -2.31
C SER A 662 -34.65 -19.22 -1.30
N ASP A 663 -33.50 -18.68 -1.73
CA ASP A 663 -32.50 -18.06 -0.86
C ASP A 663 -32.92 -16.65 -0.39
N LYS A 664 -32.90 -16.42 0.93
CA LYS A 664 -33.48 -15.23 1.57
C LYS A 664 -32.54 -14.05 1.66
N GLU A 665 -31.22 -14.26 1.69
CA GLU A 665 -30.24 -13.16 1.78
C GLU A 665 -29.95 -12.55 0.42
N SER A 666 -29.59 -13.37 -0.57
CA SER A 666 -29.31 -12.96 -1.95
C SER A 666 -30.50 -12.28 -2.65
N SER A 667 -31.72 -12.66 -2.25
CA SER A 667 -32.94 -12.09 -2.81
C SER A 667 -33.28 -10.69 -2.28
N LYS A 668 -32.72 -10.27 -1.13
CA LYS A 668 -33.05 -8.99 -0.50
C LYS A 668 -32.43 -7.79 -1.22
N GLU A 669 -31.19 -7.91 -1.70
CA GLU A 669 -30.54 -6.84 -2.48
C GLU A 669 -31.24 -6.65 -3.84
N ILE A 670 -31.54 -7.74 -4.53
CA ILE A 670 -32.26 -7.71 -5.82
C ILE A 670 -33.70 -7.20 -5.59
N GLU A 671 -34.36 -7.57 -4.50
CA GLU A 671 -35.69 -7.06 -4.12
C GLU A 671 -35.67 -5.54 -3.87
N ASN A 672 -34.66 -5.03 -3.15
CA ASN A 672 -34.49 -3.59 -2.97
C ASN A 672 -34.26 -2.87 -4.30
N LEU A 673 -33.47 -3.45 -5.20
CA LEU A 673 -33.23 -2.89 -6.53
C LEU A 673 -34.52 -2.86 -7.36
N LEU A 674 -35.23 -3.98 -7.50
CA LEU A 674 -36.47 -4.03 -8.29
C LEU A 674 -37.55 -3.11 -7.70
N THR A 675 -37.60 -3.00 -6.37
CA THR A 675 -38.47 -2.03 -5.69
C THR A 675 -38.13 -0.59 -6.09
N THR A 676 -36.84 -0.26 -6.18
CA THR A 676 -36.36 1.07 -6.58
C THR A 676 -36.73 1.36 -8.04
N VAL A 677 -36.47 0.42 -8.95
CA VAL A 677 -36.84 0.54 -10.38
C VAL A 677 -38.36 0.71 -10.57
N LEU A 678 -39.18 -0.04 -9.83
CA LEU A 678 -40.65 0.10 -9.91
C LEU A 678 -41.15 1.43 -9.35
N LYS A 679 -40.48 2.00 -8.33
CA LYS A 679 -40.82 3.31 -7.79
C LYS A 679 -40.41 4.45 -8.73
N GLU A 680 -39.20 4.39 -9.29
CA GLU A 680 -38.72 5.37 -10.27
C GLU A 680 -39.65 5.45 -11.50
N ASN A 681 -40.16 4.30 -11.95
CA ASN A 681 -41.12 4.21 -13.06
C ASN A 681 -42.59 4.40 -12.62
N SER A 682 -42.85 4.74 -11.36
CA SER A 682 -44.19 4.96 -10.78
C SER A 682 -45.17 3.76 -10.89
N ILE A 683 -44.67 2.54 -11.09
CA ILE A 683 -45.49 1.33 -11.20
C ILE A 683 -46.06 0.93 -9.84
N ILE A 684 -45.26 1.08 -8.78
CA ILE A 684 -45.66 0.91 -7.37
C ILE A 684 -45.29 2.16 -6.56
N ARG A 685 -46.02 2.45 -5.49
CA ARG A 685 -45.69 3.58 -4.59
C ARG A 685 -44.98 3.15 -3.30
N ASN A 686 -45.50 2.14 -2.60
CA ASN A 686 -44.96 1.70 -1.30
C ASN A 686 -43.94 0.56 -1.44
N SER A 687 -42.89 0.55 -0.61
CA SER A 687 -41.93 -0.58 -0.57
C SER A 687 -42.60 -1.89 -0.15
N SER A 688 -43.63 -1.83 0.70
CA SER A 688 -44.45 -2.99 1.12
C SER A 688 -45.33 -3.55 -0.01
N ALA A 689 -45.55 -2.79 -1.09
CA ALA A 689 -46.33 -3.24 -2.23
C ALA A 689 -45.55 -4.24 -3.09
N PHE A 690 -44.21 -4.17 -3.11
CA PHE A 690 -43.40 -5.12 -3.88
C PHE A 690 -43.38 -6.51 -3.24
N SER A 691 -43.18 -6.62 -1.92
CA SER A 691 -43.24 -7.91 -1.21
C SER A 691 -44.63 -8.56 -1.34
N SER A 692 -45.67 -7.73 -1.30
CA SER A 692 -47.06 -8.08 -1.56
C SER A 692 -47.28 -8.60 -2.99
N LEU A 693 -46.69 -7.95 -4.00
CA LEU A 693 -46.71 -8.34 -5.40
C LEU A 693 -45.93 -9.65 -5.65
N ARG A 694 -44.75 -9.82 -5.05
CA ARG A 694 -43.94 -11.05 -5.13
C ARG A 694 -44.71 -12.25 -4.60
N SER A 695 -45.36 -12.11 -3.44
CA SER A 695 -46.15 -13.17 -2.81
C SER A 695 -47.44 -13.55 -3.56
N SER A 696 -47.84 -12.76 -4.57
CA SER A 696 -49.08 -12.97 -5.33
C SER A 696 -48.95 -13.99 -6.48
N PHE A 697 -47.72 -14.26 -6.92
CA PHE A 697 -47.43 -15.23 -7.99
C PHE A 697 -47.47 -16.66 -7.45
N ASP A 698 -48.09 -17.59 -8.20
CA ASP A 698 -48.11 -19.02 -7.83
C ASP A 698 -46.82 -19.70 -8.28
N ALA A 699 -45.93 -20.05 -7.35
CA ALA A 699 -44.68 -20.75 -7.64
C ALA A 699 -44.85 -22.27 -7.89
N THR A 700 -46.05 -22.81 -7.73
CA THR A 700 -46.32 -24.26 -7.67
C THR A 700 -46.55 -24.93 -9.03
N GLU A 701 -47.03 -24.20 -10.05
CA GLU A 701 -47.31 -24.71 -11.40
C GLU A 701 -46.57 -23.86 -12.47
N SER A 702 -45.68 -24.48 -13.24
CA SER A 702 -44.78 -23.75 -14.16
C SER A 702 -45.48 -23.12 -15.38
N GLU A 703 -46.65 -23.61 -15.78
CA GLU A 703 -47.43 -23.04 -16.89
C GLU A 703 -48.30 -21.85 -16.43
N SER A 704 -48.88 -21.91 -15.24
CA SER A 704 -49.73 -20.83 -14.69
C SER A 704 -48.91 -19.57 -14.41
N ILE A 705 -47.70 -19.72 -13.85
CA ILE A 705 -46.79 -18.58 -13.60
C ILE A 705 -46.33 -17.92 -14.90
N GLY A 706 -46.17 -18.70 -15.97
CA GLY A 706 -45.78 -18.18 -17.29
C GLY A 706 -46.82 -17.21 -17.86
N TYR A 707 -48.11 -17.53 -17.73
CA TYR A 707 -49.21 -16.66 -18.13
C TYR A 707 -49.36 -15.42 -17.23
N GLN A 708 -49.14 -15.57 -15.92
CA GLN A 708 -49.18 -14.45 -14.95
C GLN A 708 -48.06 -13.43 -15.22
N LEU A 709 -46.82 -13.91 -15.42
CA LEU A 709 -45.67 -13.05 -15.71
C LEU A 709 -45.80 -12.35 -17.06
N ALA A 710 -46.31 -13.03 -18.10
CA ALA A 710 -46.55 -12.41 -19.42
C ALA A 710 -47.54 -11.24 -19.34
N PHE A 711 -48.60 -11.40 -18.55
CA PHE A 711 -49.60 -10.35 -18.36
C PHE A 711 -49.06 -9.17 -17.56
N PHE A 712 -48.31 -9.44 -16.47
CA PHE A 712 -47.63 -8.41 -15.69
C PHE A 712 -46.64 -7.62 -16.55
N ASP A 713 -45.82 -8.31 -17.35
CA ASP A 713 -44.83 -7.70 -18.24
C ASP A 713 -45.48 -6.72 -19.23
N ASN A 714 -46.61 -7.12 -19.82
CA ASN A 714 -47.36 -6.26 -20.74
C ASN A 714 -47.87 -4.98 -20.05
N CYS A 715 -48.42 -5.12 -18.83
CA CYS A 715 -48.91 -4.00 -18.05
C CYS A 715 -47.76 -3.04 -17.67
N ALA A 716 -46.67 -3.57 -17.12
CA ALA A 716 -45.51 -2.79 -16.69
C ALA A 716 -44.83 -2.06 -17.87
N CYS A 717 -44.64 -2.74 -19.01
CA CYS A 717 -44.07 -2.13 -20.21
C CYS A 717 -44.92 -0.99 -20.77
N ARG A 718 -46.25 -1.07 -20.66
CA ARG A 718 -47.15 0.01 -21.10
C ARG A 718 -47.11 1.20 -20.16
N ILE A 719 -47.08 0.96 -18.84
CA ILE A 719 -46.94 2.03 -17.83
C ILE A 719 -45.63 2.79 -18.06
N ALA A 720 -44.52 2.07 -18.21
CA ALA A 720 -43.22 2.67 -18.45
C ALA A 720 -43.17 3.52 -19.75
N LYS A 721 -43.91 3.13 -20.79
CA LYS A 721 -43.99 3.89 -22.07
C LYS A 721 -44.94 5.09 -22.01
N LYS A 722 -46.00 5.02 -21.19
CA LYS A 722 -47.07 6.03 -21.14
C LYS A 722 -47.54 6.30 -19.70
N PRO A 723 -46.67 6.76 -18.79
CA PRO A 723 -47.01 6.88 -17.36
C PRO A 723 -48.17 7.86 -17.13
N VAL A 724 -48.19 8.99 -17.85
CA VAL A 724 -49.24 10.02 -17.73
C VAL A 724 -50.63 9.47 -18.08
N HIS A 725 -50.74 8.63 -19.10
CA HIS A 725 -52.02 8.05 -19.50
C HIS A 725 -52.63 7.16 -18.40
N TYR A 726 -51.79 6.40 -17.71
CA TYR A 726 -52.24 5.52 -16.62
C TYR A 726 -52.53 6.29 -15.34
N ASP A 727 -51.88 7.42 -15.12
CA ASP A 727 -52.20 8.34 -14.02
C ASP A 727 -53.58 9.01 -14.26
N ASP A 728 -53.85 9.47 -15.48
CA ASP A 728 -55.17 9.99 -15.88
C ASP A 728 -56.27 8.91 -15.77
N LEU A 729 -55.97 7.68 -16.19
CA LEU A 729 -56.91 6.55 -16.08
C LEU A 729 -57.17 6.20 -14.61
N LEU A 730 -56.17 6.26 -13.75
CA LEU A 730 -56.33 6.06 -12.31
C LEU A 730 -57.19 7.18 -11.69
N ALA A 731 -56.97 8.44 -12.10
CA ALA A 731 -57.78 9.58 -11.69
C ALA A 731 -59.25 9.43 -12.14
N SER A 732 -59.48 8.86 -13.33
CA SER A 732 -60.85 8.59 -13.82
C SER A 732 -61.58 7.48 -13.05
N LEU A 733 -60.83 6.60 -12.35
CA LEU A 733 -61.37 5.56 -11.49
C LEU A 733 -61.65 6.06 -10.06
N THR A 734 -61.28 7.30 -9.73
CA THR A 734 -61.40 7.90 -8.40
C THR A 734 -62.24 9.18 -8.42
N GLU A 735 -63.44 9.11 -7.83
CA GLU A 735 -64.24 10.31 -7.53
C GLU A 735 -63.92 10.80 -6.09
N GLY A 736 -62.87 11.63 -5.91
CA GLY A 736 -62.61 12.34 -4.64
C GLY A 736 -61.13 12.48 -4.22
N GLU A 737 -60.87 13.31 -3.18
CA GLU A 737 -59.52 13.69 -2.69
C GLU A 737 -58.59 12.50 -2.37
N ASN A 738 -57.34 12.67 -2.82
CA ASN A 738 -56.34 11.64 -3.12
C ASN A 738 -55.80 10.87 -1.90
N GLN A 739 -56.06 9.55 -1.87
CA GLN A 739 -55.09 8.60 -1.33
C GLN A 739 -54.25 8.00 -2.47
N PRO A 740 -52.91 7.96 -2.33
CA PRO A 740 -52.01 7.60 -3.41
C PRO A 740 -52.06 6.09 -3.73
N THR A 741 -52.56 5.71 -4.92
CA THR A 741 -52.66 4.30 -5.37
C THR A 741 -51.61 3.98 -6.45
N SER A 742 -51.21 2.70 -6.57
CA SER A 742 -50.22 2.23 -7.56
C SER A 742 -50.78 2.17 -8.99
N LEU A 743 -50.03 2.66 -9.99
CA LEU A 743 -50.47 2.75 -11.40
C LEU A 743 -50.75 1.39 -12.05
N ILE A 744 -50.17 0.32 -11.50
CA ILE A 744 -50.42 -1.06 -11.95
C ILE A 744 -51.91 -1.45 -11.93
N VAL A 745 -52.71 -0.86 -11.03
CA VAL A 745 -54.15 -1.12 -10.91
C VAL A 745 -54.92 -0.63 -12.15
N ALA A 746 -54.56 0.55 -12.66
CA ALA A 746 -55.17 1.12 -13.86
C ALA A 746 -54.83 0.29 -15.11
N ALA A 747 -53.56 -0.11 -15.25
CA ALA A 747 -53.12 -0.95 -16.37
C ALA A 747 -53.77 -2.34 -16.37
N ILE A 748 -53.90 -3.00 -15.21
CA ILE A 748 -54.59 -4.28 -15.10
C ILE A 748 -56.05 -4.16 -15.57
N THR A 749 -56.74 -3.08 -15.18
CA THR A 749 -58.15 -2.85 -15.53
C THR A 749 -58.34 -2.63 -17.03
N GLU A 750 -57.43 -1.91 -17.69
CA GLU A 750 -57.44 -1.67 -19.13
C GLU A 750 -57.08 -2.93 -19.93
N GLN A 751 -56.10 -3.73 -19.48
CA GLN A 751 -55.56 -4.86 -20.24
C GLN A 751 -56.34 -6.18 -20.03
N TRP A 752 -57.06 -6.31 -18.92
CA TRP A 752 -57.86 -7.51 -18.61
C TRP A 752 -58.85 -7.95 -19.72
N PRO A 753 -59.64 -7.04 -20.35
CA PRO A 753 -60.58 -7.42 -21.40
C PRO A 753 -59.95 -8.09 -22.62
N PHE A 754 -58.67 -7.82 -22.89
CA PHE A 754 -57.95 -8.43 -24.01
C PHE A 754 -57.59 -9.89 -23.74
N VAL A 755 -57.30 -10.26 -22.49
CA VAL A 755 -57.08 -11.65 -22.07
C VAL A 755 -58.38 -12.44 -22.13
N ALA A 756 -59.47 -11.86 -21.63
CA ALA A 756 -60.79 -12.49 -21.63
C ALA A 756 -61.34 -12.76 -23.05
N LYS A 757 -60.96 -11.94 -24.04
CA LYS A 757 -61.35 -12.11 -25.45
C LYS A 757 -60.47 -13.09 -26.23
N ASN A 758 -59.31 -13.47 -25.72
CA ASN A 758 -58.32 -14.28 -26.45
C ASN A 758 -58.61 -15.80 -26.41
N GLY A 759 -59.60 -16.26 -25.62
CA GLY A 759 -60.15 -17.62 -25.69
C GLY A 759 -59.35 -18.76 -25.05
N ASN A 760 -58.23 -18.48 -24.35
CA ASN A 760 -57.47 -19.50 -23.62
C ASN A 760 -57.97 -19.62 -22.16
N ALA A 761 -58.77 -20.66 -21.88
CA ALA A 761 -59.39 -20.88 -20.57
C ALA A 761 -58.38 -21.10 -19.42
N ALA A 762 -57.20 -21.68 -19.71
CA ALA A 762 -56.15 -21.89 -18.71
C ALA A 762 -55.45 -20.57 -18.36
N ALA A 763 -55.13 -19.75 -19.36
CA ALA A 763 -54.54 -18.43 -19.16
C ALA A 763 -55.53 -17.46 -18.47
N GLU A 764 -56.81 -17.50 -18.85
CA GLU A 764 -57.86 -16.68 -18.23
C GLU A 764 -57.99 -17.02 -16.73
N LEU A 765 -58.03 -18.31 -16.36
CA LEU A 765 -58.10 -18.74 -14.96
C LEU A 765 -56.84 -18.36 -14.17
N ALA A 766 -55.65 -18.57 -14.74
CA ALA A 766 -54.37 -18.28 -14.07
C ALA A 766 -54.16 -16.78 -13.82
N VAL A 767 -54.44 -15.92 -14.81
CA VAL A 767 -54.31 -14.46 -14.69
C VAL A 767 -55.41 -13.90 -13.79
N CYS A 768 -56.65 -14.40 -13.87
CA CYS A 768 -57.75 -13.96 -13.01
C CYS A 768 -57.47 -14.23 -11.52
N THR A 769 -56.93 -15.41 -11.22
CA THR A 769 -56.54 -15.80 -9.86
C THR A 769 -55.43 -14.90 -9.33
N TRP A 770 -54.44 -14.57 -10.17
CA TRP A 770 -53.36 -13.64 -9.82
C TRP A 770 -53.87 -12.22 -9.56
N ILE A 771 -54.73 -11.66 -10.42
CA ILE A 771 -55.33 -10.32 -10.23
C ILE A 771 -56.07 -10.24 -8.88
N ALA A 772 -56.82 -11.28 -8.50
CA ALA A 772 -57.51 -11.34 -7.22
C ALA A 772 -56.54 -11.27 -6.03
N ARG A 773 -55.43 -12.01 -6.11
CA ARG A 773 -54.38 -11.98 -5.07
C ARG A 773 -53.67 -10.64 -5.03
N VAL A 774 -53.31 -10.06 -6.18
CA VAL A 774 -52.65 -8.74 -6.26
C VAL A 774 -53.52 -7.66 -5.62
N PHE A 775 -54.79 -7.55 -5.98
CA PHE A 775 -55.69 -6.56 -5.38
C PHE A 775 -55.91 -6.78 -3.87
N GLY A 776 -56.01 -8.04 -3.44
CA GLY A 776 -56.10 -8.37 -2.01
C GLY A 776 -54.84 -8.00 -1.21
N ARG A 777 -53.65 -8.21 -1.79
CA ARG A 777 -52.36 -7.91 -1.16
C ARG A 777 -52.00 -6.42 -1.22
N LEU A 778 -52.34 -5.71 -2.30
CA LEU A 778 -52.17 -4.24 -2.39
C LEU A 778 -53.06 -3.50 -1.38
N LYS A 779 -54.27 -4.02 -1.10
CA LYS A 779 -55.12 -3.54 0.00
C LYS A 779 -54.45 -3.68 1.36
N GLN A 780 -53.68 -4.77 1.59
CA GLN A 780 -52.89 -4.96 2.81
C GLN A 780 -51.65 -4.04 2.87
N ALA A 781 -51.14 -3.59 1.72
CA ALA A 781 -49.98 -2.71 1.59
C ALA A 781 -50.30 -1.20 1.69
N GLY A 782 -51.58 -0.83 1.85
CA GLY A 782 -52.03 0.55 2.10
C GLY A 782 -52.59 1.32 0.89
N ASP A 783 -52.86 0.67 -0.25
CA ASP A 783 -53.50 1.30 -1.41
C ASP A 783 -55.01 1.53 -1.18
N ASP A 784 -55.60 2.55 -1.82
CA ASP A 784 -56.97 2.99 -1.53
C ASP A 784 -58.02 1.89 -1.78
N PRO A 785 -58.78 1.47 -0.74
CA PRO A 785 -59.75 0.40 -0.87
C PRO A 785 -60.96 0.76 -1.74
N LYS A 786 -61.23 2.04 -2.03
CA LYS A 786 -62.34 2.45 -2.92
C LYS A 786 -61.94 2.26 -4.39
N THR A 787 -60.75 2.71 -4.78
CA THR A 787 -60.16 2.52 -6.11
C THR A 787 -60.02 1.04 -6.47
N LEU A 788 -59.51 0.24 -5.53
CA LEU A 788 -59.36 -1.21 -5.72
C LEU A 788 -60.71 -1.92 -5.89
N LYS A 789 -61.77 -1.46 -5.21
CA LYS A 789 -63.14 -1.98 -5.40
C LYS A 789 -63.69 -1.63 -6.78
N ALA A 790 -63.53 -0.39 -7.24
CA ALA A 790 -63.97 0.03 -8.57
C ALA A 790 -63.26 -0.74 -9.70
N ALA A 791 -61.93 -0.89 -9.61
CA ALA A 791 -61.13 -1.70 -10.53
C ALA A 791 -61.58 -3.17 -10.54
N ARG A 792 -61.81 -3.77 -9.36
CA ARG A 792 -62.31 -5.13 -9.22
C ARG A 792 -63.69 -5.31 -9.86
N ASP A 793 -64.59 -4.37 -9.66
CA ASP A 793 -65.96 -4.45 -10.17
C ASP A 793 -65.97 -4.35 -11.72
N ASN A 794 -65.09 -3.54 -12.32
CA ASN A 794 -64.86 -3.50 -13.77
C ASN A 794 -64.30 -4.82 -14.33
N VAL A 795 -63.33 -5.44 -13.65
CA VAL A 795 -62.79 -6.76 -14.02
C VAL A 795 -63.89 -7.85 -13.96
N LEU A 796 -64.74 -7.81 -12.92
CA LEU A 796 -65.86 -8.74 -12.71
C LEU A 796 -66.98 -8.63 -13.76
N GLN A 797 -67.25 -7.42 -14.26
CA GLN A 797 -68.25 -7.19 -15.31
C GLN A 797 -67.85 -7.85 -16.64
N THR A 798 -66.55 -7.98 -16.89
CA THR A 798 -66.01 -8.49 -18.16
C THR A 798 -65.91 -10.03 -18.20
N ILE A 799 -66.06 -10.73 -17.07
CA ILE A 799 -65.95 -12.19 -16.97
C ILE A 799 -67.25 -12.89 -17.40
N VAL A 800 -67.17 -13.74 -18.43
CA VAL A 800 -68.31 -14.53 -18.97
C VAL A 800 -68.47 -15.88 -18.27
N SER A 801 -67.36 -16.50 -17.81
CA SER A 801 -67.39 -17.85 -17.18
C SER A 801 -67.86 -17.84 -15.72
N LYS A 802 -68.90 -18.64 -15.40
CA LYS A 802 -69.44 -18.81 -14.04
C LYS A 802 -68.43 -19.42 -13.05
N GLN A 803 -67.56 -20.31 -13.53
CA GLN A 803 -66.58 -21.02 -12.70
C GLN A 803 -65.49 -20.06 -12.20
N ILE A 804 -64.95 -19.21 -13.09
CA ILE A 804 -63.94 -18.19 -12.78
C ILE A 804 -64.49 -17.14 -11.81
N LYS A 805 -65.74 -16.70 -11.99
CA LYS A 805 -66.45 -15.80 -11.07
C LYS A 805 -66.59 -16.37 -9.64
N SER A 806 -66.76 -17.68 -9.51
CA SER A 806 -66.89 -18.35 -8.20
C SER A 806 -65.54 -18.52 -7.49
N THR A 807 -64.48 -18.86 -8.22
CA THR A 807 -63.10 -18.96 -7.71
C THR A 807 -62.58 -17.60 -7.25
N LEU A 808 -62.82 -16.54 -8.02
CA LEU A 808 -62.43 -15.18 -7.66
C LEU A 808 -63.11 -14.71 -6.36
N LYS A 809 -64.42 -14.94 -6.22
CA LYS A 809 -65.17 -14.62 -4.99
C LYS A 809 -64.69 -15.41 -3.76
N LYS A 810 -64.17 -16.63 -3.95
CA LYS A 810 -63.62 -17.46 -2.88
C LYS A 810 -62.25 -16.93 -2.41
N VAL A 811 -61.34 -16.67 -3.35
CA VAL A 811 -59.99 -16.13 -3.06
C VAL A 811 -60.05 -14.74 -2.43
N LEU A 812 -61.00 -13.88 -2.82
CA LEU A 812 -61.21 -12.56 -2.21
C LEU A 812 -61.77 -12.60 -0.79
N LYS A 813 -62.45 -13.69 -0.39
CA LYS A 813 -63.07 -13.85 0.93
C LYS A 813 -62.06 -14.30 1.98
N ASP A 814 -61.08 -15.12 1.58
CA ASP A 814 -59.99 -15.58 2.46
C ASP A 814 -59.02 -14.44 2.83
N THR A 815 -58.99 -13.33 2.08
CA THR A 815 -58.08 -12.18 2.31
C THR A 815 -58.63 -11.15 3.32
N ASP A 816 -59.92 -11.23 3.69
CA ASP A 816 -60.58 -10.28 4.61
C ASP A 816 -60.48 -10.71 6.10
N GLU A 817 -59.99 -11.91 6.43
CA GLU A 817 -60.03 -12.46 7.82
C GLU A 817 -58.73 -12.33 8.64
N THR A 818 -57.64 -11.76 8.14
CA THR A 818 -56.33 -11.73 8.86
C THR A 818 -55.85 -10.33 9.26
N THR A 819 -56.68 -9.54 9.93
CA THR A 819 -56.25 -8.28 10.57
C THR A 819 -56.76 -8.21 12.00
N ASP A 820 -55.91 -8.55 12.97
CA ASP A 820 -55.93 -7.95 14.31
C ASP A 820 -54.65 -8.29 15.10
N LYS A 821 -54.11 -7.27 15.79
CA LYS A 821 -52.88 -7.21 16.63
C LYS A 821 -51.61 -6.90 15.82
N ASP A 822 -50.87 -5.80 16.02
CA ASP A 822 -50.48 -5.12 17.25
C ASP A 822 -50.02 -3.67 16.95
N GLY A 823 -50.03 -2.80 17.96
CA GLY A 823 -49.87 -1.35 17.81
C GLY A 823 -48.51 -0.75 18.21
N MET A 824 -48.32 0.47 17.68
CA MET A 824 -47.52 1.63 18.15
C MET A 824 -45.98 1.60 18.03
N PRO A 825 -45.29 2.78 18.01
CA PRO A 825 -45.70 4.15 17.65
C PRO A 825 -44.82 4.78 16.54
N GLN A 826 -45.34 5.79 15.82
CA GLN A 826 -44.55 6.68 14.97
C GLN A 826 -44.45 8.06 15.61
N ASP A 827 -43.22 8.52 15.86
CA ASP A 827 -42.92 9.93 16.13
C ASP A 827 -42.72 10.69 14.81
N GLY A 828 -43.25 11.90 14.79
CA GLY A 828 -43.44 12.72 13.60
C GLY A 828 -42.17 13.36 13.04
N VAL A 829 -42.23 13.65 11.74
CA VAL A 829 -41.39 14.68 11.10
C VAL A 829 -42.28 15.51 10.19
N SER A 830 -42.24 16.81 10.44
CA SER A 830 -43.01 17.88 9.83
C SER A 830 -42.66 18.09 8.35
N ARG A 831 -43.69 18.32 7.54
CA ARG A 831 -43.58 18.92 6.19
C ARG A 831 -43.15 20.38 6.32
N SER A 832 -42.08 20.76 5.63
CA SER A 832 -41.81 22.15 5.25
C SER A 832 -42.13 22.35 3.77
N GLU A 833 -42.92 23.40 3.49
CA GLU A 833 -43.38 23.83 2.17
C GLU A 833 -42.25 24.25 1.22
N PRO A 834 -42.45 24.21 -0.11
CA PRO A 834 -41.50 24.71 -1.08
C PRO A 834 -41.59 26.25 -1.12
N ASN A 835 -40.59 26.93 -0.55
CA ASN A 835 -40.43 28.35 -0.77
C ASN A 835 -39.91 28.59 -2.19
N GLY A 836 -40.74 29.24 -3.01
CA GLY A 836 -40.33 29.79 -4.30
C GLY A 836 -39.37 30.96 -4.10
N THR A 837 -38.11 30.76 -4.45
CA THR A 837 -37.16 31.84 -4.71
C THR A 837 -36.92 31.92 -6.20
N LYS A 838 -37.21 33.10 -6.77
CA LYS A 838 -36.86 33.46 -8.14
C LYS A 838 -35.34 33.44 -8.28
N ASP A 839 -34.82 32.53 -9.08
CA ASP A 839 -33.40 32.48 -9.45
C ASP A 839 -33.00 33.77 -10.17
N LYS A 840 -32.07 34.51 -9.57
CA LYS A 840 -31.20 35.42 -10.33
C LYS A 840 -30.15 34.54 -11.00
N ALA A 841 -30.00 34.67 -12.31
CA ALA A 841 -29.05 33.91 -13.12
C ALA A 841 -27.67 33.85 -12.46
N ALA A 842 -27.17 32.64 -12.22
CA ALA A 842 -25.83 32.41 -11.69
C ALA A 842 -24.80 32.99 -12.68
N GLN A 843 -23.99 33.93 -12.20
CA GLN A 843 -22.93 34.55 -12.99
C GLN A 843 -21.83 33.52 -13.25
N VAL A 844 -21.54 33.23 -14.52
CA VAL A 844 -20.53 32.23 -14.92
C VAL A 844 -19.13 32.81 -14.70
N ASP A 845 -18.34 32.21 -13.81
CA ASP A 845 -16.93 32.60 -13.60
C ASP A 845 -15.99 31.84 -14.56
N LEU A 846 -15.48 32.53 -15.57
CA LEU A 846 -14.52 31.97 -16.53
C LEU A 846 -13.17 31.63 -15.88
N ARG A 847 -12.80 32.28 -14.76
CA ARG A 847 -11.56 31.97 -14.03
C ARG A 847 -11.65 30.60 -13.38
N GLU A 848 -12.81 30.23 -12.86
CA GLU A 848 -13.05 28.89 -12.31
C GLU A 848 -13.06 27.82 -13.41
N ILE A 849 -13.62 28.13 -14.59
CA ILE A 849 -13.77 27.17 -15.69
C ILE A 849 -12.45 26.86 -16.41
N PHE A 850 -11.62 27.89 -16.65
CA PHE A 850 -10.42 27.79 -17.49
C PHE A 850 -9.11 28.05 -16.73
N GLY A 851 -9.17 28.55 -15.49
CA GLY A 851 -8.00 28.80 -14.66
C GLY A 851 -7.30 30.14 -14.95
N THR A 852 -6.34 30.47 -14.09
CA THR A 852 -5.52 31.69 -14.21
C THR A 852 -4.26 31.47 -15.05
N LEU A 853 -3.62 32.57 -15.45
CA LEU A 853 -2.30 32.54 -16.07
C LEU A 853 -1.26 31.91 -15.11
N PRO A 854 -0.54 30.84 -15.48
CA PRO A 854 0.53 30.29 -14.66
C PRO A 854 1.61 31.34 -14.45
N THR A 855 1.89 31.62 -13.19
CA THR A 855 2.94 32.56 -12.77
C THR A 855 4.26 31.83 -12.60
N GLU A 856 5.34 32.51 -12.96
CA GLU A 856 6.70 31.99 -12.74
C GLU A 856 7.01 31.81 -11.24
N SER A 857 7.69 30.72 -10.89
CA SER A 857 8.06 30.40 -9.51
C SER A 857 9.25 31.25 -9.05
N LYS A 858 9.15 31.89 -7.89
CA LYS A 858 10.20 32.77 -7.35
C LYS A 858 11.48 32.04 -6.91
N THR A 859 11.44 30.71 -6.76
CA THR A 859 12.55 29.92 -6.17
C THR A 859 13.47 29.24 -7.19
N HIS A 860 13.06 29.12 -8.45
CA HIS A 860 13.83 28.51 -9.57
C HIS A 860 14.62 27.22 -9.22
N ASN A 861 14.06 26.33 -8.41
CA ASN A 861 14.71 25.08 -8.01
C ASN A 861 14.98 24.14 -9.20
N GLU A 862 14.27 24.35 -10.30
CA GLU A 862 14.32 23.63 -11.57
C GLU A 862 15.76 23.62 -12.16
N LEU A 863 16.54 24.67 -11.91
CA LEU A 863 17.93 24.79 -12.34
C LEU A 863 18.85 23.69 -11.77
N HIS A 864 18.55 23.18 -10.57
CA HIS A 864 19.40 22.24 -9.84
C HIS A 864 18.80 20.84 -9.66
N LYS A 865 17.47 20.70 -9.76
CA LYS A 865 16.77 19.42 -9.52
C LYS A 865 17.24 18.31 -10.45
N TRP A 866 17.42 18.61 -11.74
CA TRP A 866 17.79 17.61 -12.75
C TRP A 866 19.17 16.96 -12.50
N GLU A 867 20.03 17.59 -11.70
CA GLU A 867 21.37 17.05 -11.40
C GLU A 867 21.36 15.97 -10.31
N LYS A 868 20.33 15.94 -9.46
CA LYS A 868 20.26 15.04 -8.31
C LYS A 868 19.78 13.64 -8.68
N GLU A 869 19.13 13.51 -9.84
CA GLU A 869 18.53 12.28 -10.33
C GLU A 869 19.39 11.66 -11.44
N GLU A 870 19.19 10.37 -11.72
CA GLU A 870 19.79 9.73 -12.88
C GLU A 870 19.26 10.34 -14.17
N LEU A 871 20.09 10.39 -15.22
CA LEU A 871 19.80 11.13 -16.46
C LEU A 871 18.49 10.67 -17.13
N GLU A 872 18.24 9.37 -17.17
CA GLU A 872 17.03 8.78 -17.76
C GLU A 872 15.78 9.21 -16.99
N ILE A 873 15.84 9.14 -15.66
CA ILE A 873 14.76 9.57 -14.76
C ILE A 873 14.47 11.07 -14.93
N ALA A 874 15.52 11.90 -15.00
CA ALA A 874 15.37 13.35 -15.15
C ALA A 874 14.69 13.73 -16.48
N VAL A 875 14.94 12.98 -17.56
CA VAL A 875 14.30 13.16 -18.87
C VAL A 875 12.84 12.67 -18.82
N GLU A 876 12.58 11.47 -18.31
CA GLU A 876 11.25 10.86 -18.28
C GLU A 876 10.28 11.56 -17.31
N GLN A 877 10.77 12.08 -16.18
CA GLN A 877 9.96 12.80 -15.19
C GLN A 877 9.74 14.28 -15.52
N GLY A 878 10.20 14.76 -16.69
CA GLY A 878 10.00 16.14 -17.13
C GLY A 878 10.87 17.18 -16.44
N ARG A 879 11.92 16.79 -15.70
CA ARG A 879 12.84 17.76 -15.06
C ARG A 879 13.63 18.58 -16.07
N ILE A 880 13.97 17.97 -17.20
CA ILE A 880 14.62 18.67 -18.31
C ILE A 880 13.64 19.64 -18.98
N SER A 881 12.35 19.30 -19.04
CA SER A 881 11.32 20.23 -19.53
C SER A 881 11.21 21.47 -18.63
N ASP A 882 11.21 21.28 -17.30
CA ASP A 882 11.22 22.39 -16.35
C ASP A 882 12.47 23.30 -16.56
N LEU A 883 13.63 22.69 -16.77
CA LEU A 883 14.87 23.41 -17.09
C LEU A 883 14.80 24.16 -18.43
N VAL A 884 14.16 23.58 -19.44
CA VAL A 884 13.91 24.23 -20.74
C VAL A 884 13.02 25.46 -20.57
N LEU A 885 11.95 25.37 -19.76
CA LEU A 885 11.06 26.50 -19.51
C LEU A 885 11.74 27.67 -18.77
N CYS A 886 12.82 27.42 -18.02
CA CYS A 886 13.63 28.50 -17.43
C CYS A 886 14.27 29.42 -18.49
N LEU A 887 14.37 29.02 -19.76
CA LEU A 887 14.79 29.91 -20.85
C LEU A 887 13.75 30.99 -21.18
N CYS A 888 12.49 30.76 -20.83
CA CYS A 888 11.38 31.72 -20.99
C CYS A 888 11.22 32.68 -19.81
N SER A 889 12.07 32.55 -18.78
CA SER A 889 12.06 33.40 -17.58
C SER A 889 12.18 34.88 -17.91
N GLU A 890 11.54 35.75 -17.12
CA GLU A 890 11.74 37.20 -17.21
C GLU A 890 13.15 37.62 -16.77
N HIS A 891 13.78 36.83 -15.89
CA HIS A 891 15.09 37.11 -15.33
C HIS A 891 16.24 36.61 -16.21
N GLU A 892 17.09 37.54 -16.67
CA GLU A 892 18.22 37.24 -17.56
C GLU A 892 19.24 36.27 -16.96
N GLU A 893 19.49 36.37 -15.65
CA GLU A 893 20.41 35.47 -14.93
C GLU A 893 19.92 34.01 -14.97
N ILE A 894 18.62 33.80 -14.79
CA ILE A 894 17.97 32.48 -14.84
C ILE A 894 18.10 31.90 -16.24
N ARG A 895 17.85 32.70 -17.29
CA ARG A 895 17.99 32.26 -18.68
C ARG A 895 19.42 31.82 -18.99
N ARG A 896 20.43 32.58 -18.55
CA ARG A 896 21.84 32.23 -18.75
C ARG A 896 22.24 30.94 -18.01
N GLN A 897 21.78 30.78 -16.78
CA GLN A 897 22.03 29.57 -15.99
C GLN A 897 21.35 28.34 -16.61
N ALA A 898 20.10 28.47 -17.06
CA ALA A 898 19.37 27.42 -17.76
C ALA A 898 20.10 26.99 -19.05
N PHE A 899 20.57 27.96 -19.84
CA PHE A 899 21.33 27.72 -21.06
C PHE A 899 22.64 26.96 -20.78
N ALA A 900 23.41 27.37 -19.77
CA ALA A 900 24.63 26.68 -19.36
C ALA A 900 24.34 25.24 -18.86
N ASN A 901 23.26 25.06 -18.09
CA ASN A 901 22.83 23.76 -17.60
C ASN A 901 22.40 22.82 -18.72
N LEU A 902 21.70 23.32 -19.74
CA LEU A 902 21.31 22.53 -20.91
C LEU A 902 22.53 22.11 -21.74
N HIS A 903 23.55 22.96 -21.87
CA HIS A 903 24.83 22.54 -22.46
C HIS A 903 25.51 21.40 -21.68
N ARG A 904 25.52 21.47 -20.34
CA ARG A 904 26.04 20.40 -19.49
C ARG A 904 25.20 19.13 -19.59
N PHE A 905 23.88 19.27 -19.68
CA PHE A 905 22.97 18.14 -19.92
C PHE A 905 23.30 17.46 -21.25
N MET A 906 23.50 18.20 -22.34
CA MET A 906 23.90 17.63 -23.63
C MET A 906 25.22 16.86 -23.57
N ALA A 907 26.20 17.36 -22.82
CA ALA A 907 27.48 16.66 -22.61
C ALA A 907 27.26 15.31 -21.90
N LYS A 908 26.50 15.31 -20.79
CA LYS A 908 26.13 14.07 -20.07
C LYS A 908 25.32 13.11 -20.93
N LEU A 909 24.42 13.62 -21.75
CA LEU A 909 23.55 12.84 -22.64
C LEU A 909 24.36 12.07 -23.69
N ARG A 910 25.41 12.70 -24.25
CA ARG A 910 26.30 12.07 -25.23
C ARG A 910 27.11 10.91 -24.66
N GLU A 911 27.44 10.97 -23.37
CA GLU A 911 28.19 9.92 -22.66
C GLU A 911 27.28 8.81 -22.08
N SER A 912 25.96 9.00 -22.16
CA SER A 912 24.97 8.11 -21.57
C SER A 912 24.64 6.90 -22.45
N LYS A 913 23.98 5.89 -21.84
CA LYS A 913 23.42 4.72 -22.55
C LYS A 913 21.93 4.88 -22.89
N TYR A 914 21.36 6.08 -22.74
CA TYR A 914 19.95 6.33 -22.95
C TYR A 914 19.55 6.04 -24.40
N ALA A 915 18.47 5.28 -24.63
CA ALA A 915 18.13 4.76 -25.96
C ALA A 915 17.91 5.89 -27.00
N GLU A 916 17.16 6.92 -26.60
CA GLU A 916 16.75 8.04 -27.46
C GLU A 916 17.70 9.25 -27.37
N TRP A 917 18.93 9.05 -26.90
CA TRP A 917 19.88 10.14 -26.64
C TRP A 917 20.13 11.02 -27.86
N ARG A 918 20.13 10.46 -29.08
CA ARG A 918 20.36 11.23 -30.32
C ARG A 918 19.23 12.20 -30.61
N SER A 919 17.98 11.74 -30.51
CA SER A 919 16.79 12.54 -30.78
C SER A 919 16.69 13.69 -29.77
N VAL A 920 16.90 13.40 -28.49
CA VAL A 920 16.91 14.40 -27.41
C VAL A 920 18.10 15.37 -27.55
N TYR A 921 19.26 14.89 -28.00
CA TYR A 921 20.43 15.72 -28.26
C TYR A 921 20.18 16.71 -29.40
N ILE A 922 19.55 16.27 -30.50
CA ILE A 922 19.19 17.15 -31.63
C ILE A 922 18.19 18.20 -31.19
N LEU A 923 17.09 17.79 -30.52
CA LEU A 923 16.08 18.71 -29.99
C LEU A 923 16.71 19.80 -29.11
N THR A 924 17.54 19.38 -28.15
CA THR A 924 18.20 20.32 -27.22
C THR A 924 19.18 21.22 -27.96
N GLY A 925 19.92 20.68 -28.94
CA GLY A 925 20.86 21.45 -29.76
C GLY A 925 20.18 22.53 -30.61
N GLU A 926 19.10 22.18 -31.32
CA GLU A 926 18.34 23.14 -32.13
C GLU A 926 17.69 24.22 -31.28
N LEU A 927 17.17 23.86 -30.10
CA LEU A 927 16.64 24.81 -29.14
C LEU A 927 17.74 25.79 -28.69
N LEU A 928 18.91 25.29 -28.28
CA LEU A 928 19.99 26.15 -27.81
C LEU A 928 20.49 27.09 -28.91
N GLU A 929 20.59 26.62 -30.17
CA GLU A 929 20.98 27.50 -31.26
C GLU A 929 19.89 28.54 -31.57
N THR A 930 18.61 28.18 -31.45
CA THR A 930 17.48 29.13 -31.55
C THR A 930 17.56 30.21 -30.47
N VAL A 931 17.83 29.84 -29.23
CA VAL A 931 18.00 30.78 -28.11
C VAL A 931 19.22 31.66 -28.33
N ARG A 932 20.33 31.10 -28.80
CA ARG A 932 21.56 31.85 -29.09
C ARG A 932 21.34 32.93 -30.15
N LEU A 933 20.58 32.62 -31.21
CA LEU A 933 20.22 33.59 -32.26
C LEU A 933 19.24 34.66 -31.77
N THR A 934 18.35 34.30 -30.84
CA THR A 934 17.39 35.24 -30.24
C THR A 934 18.05 36.18 -29.23
N GLY A 935 19.16 35.75 -28.63
CA GLY A 935 19.88 36.48 -27.60
C GLY A 935 19.25 36.35 -26.21
N PHE A 936 20.02 36.68 -25.18
CA PHE A 936 19.58 36.60 -23.78
C PHE A 936 18.95 37.89 -23.24
N GLU A 937 18.99 38.99 -24.00
CA GLU A 937 18.50 40.31 -23.56
C GLU A 937 16.98 40.32 -23.38
N SER A 938 16.26 39.50 -24.14
CA SER A 938 14.81 39.34 -24.02
C SER A 938 14.43 37.90 -23.69
N PRO A 939 13.34 37.66 -22.95
CA PRO A 939 12.84 36.31 -22.70
C PRO A 939 12.53 35.57 -24.00
N VAL A 940 12.85 34.28 -24.03
CA VAL A 940 12.45 33.40 -25.13
C VAL A 940 10.94 33.26 -25.10
N PRO A 941 10.21 33.46 -26.22
CA PRO A 941 8.77 33.31 -26.26
C PRO A 941 8.32 31.94 -25.74
N TRP A 942 7.24 31.90 -24.95
CA TRP A 942 6.79 30.68 -24.28
C TRP A 942 6.42 29.58 -25.26
N ILE A 943 5.90 29.95 -26.43
CA ILE A 943 5.64 28.98 -27.51
C ILE A 943 6.88 28.18 -27.93
N VAL A 944 8.08 28.76 -27.84
CA VAL A 944 9.34 28.06 -28.17
C VAL A 944 9.68 27.05 -27.09
N GLY A 945 9.65 27.46 -25.82
CA GLY A 945 9.94 26.58 -24.68
C GLY A 945 8.92 25.45 -24.52
N GLU A 946 7.64 25.75 -24.70
CA GLU A 946 6.55 24.77 -24.67
C GLU A 946 6.61 23.83 -25.88
N CYS A 947 6.96 24.32 -27.07
CA CYS A 947 7.19 23.46 -28.24
C CYS A 947 8.34 22.47 -27.98
N ALA A 948 9.45 22.94 -27.42
CA ALA A 948 10.57 22.07 -27.06
C ALA A 948 10.16 21.01 -26.01
N THR A 949 9.41 21.44 -25.00
CA THR A 949 8.89 20.56 -23.94
C THR A 949 7.95 19.49 -24.47
N CYS A 950 7.02 19.88 -25.34
CA CYS A 950 6.07 18.96 -25.98
C CYS A 950 6.78 18.00 -26.96
N CYS A 951 7.78 18.48 -27.71
CA CYS A 951 8.61 17.62 -28.54
C CYS A 951 9.41 16.63 -27.69
N LEU A 952 9.95 17.05 -26.54
CA LEU A 952 10.70 16.18 -25.64
C LEU A 952 9.82 15.04 -25.12
N SER A 953 8.60 15.33 -24.67
CA SER A 953 7.66 14.30 -24.20
C SER A 953 7.26 13.31 -25.30
N VAL A 954 7.15 13.78 -26.55
CA VAL A 954 6.91 12.91 -27.70
C VAL A 954 8.12 12.01 -27.97
N LEU A 955 9.34 12.55 -27.93
CA LEU A 955 10.56 11.78 -28.17
C LEU A 955 10.84 10.74 -27.08
N THR A 956 10.42 10.96 -25.83
CA THR A 956 10.51 9.97 -24.75
C THR A 956 9.58 8.78 -24.95
N ASN A 957 8.60 8.87 -25.85
CA ASN A 957 7.67 7.80 -26.15
C ASN A 957 7.63 7.51 -27.67
N PRO A 958 8.44 6.55 -28.16
CA PRO A 958 8.45 6.17 -29.58
C PRO A 958 7.10 5.72 -30.15
N MET A 959 6.15 5.32 -29.30
CA MET A 959 4.79 4.92 -29.70
C MET A 959 3.81 6.10 -29.79
N HIS A 960 4.25 7.32 -29.46
CA HIS A 960 3.43 8.52 -29.54
C HIS A 960 3.05 8.80 -31.00
N LYS A 961 1.80 9.15 -31.27
CA LYS A 961 1.29 9.32 -32.65
C LYS A 961 2.02 10.41 -33.45
N LEU A 962 2.42 11.49 -32.77
CA LEU A 962 3.25 12.56 -33.32
C LEU A 962 4.74 12.25 -33.49
N TYR A 963 5.23 11.05 -33.13
CA TYR A 963 6.66 10.76 -33.11
C TYR A 963 7.34 10.98 -34.47
N GLY A 964 6.73 10.54 -35.58
CA GLY A 964 7.30 10.76 -36.91
C GLY A 964 7.21 12.23 -37.36
N LYS A 965 6.12 12.94 -37.01
CA LYS A 965 5.99 14.39 -37.29
C LYS A 965 7.02 15.23 -36.53
N VAL A 966 7.31 14.91 -35.26
CA VAL A 966 8.37 15.57 -34.46
C VAL A 966 9.75 15.30 -35.03
N ASN A 967 10.07 14.07 -35.42
CA ASN A 967 11.35 13.77 -36.06
C ASN A 967 11.52 14.51 -37.40
N LYS A 968 10.46 14.66 -38.19
CA LYS A 968 10.48 15.47 -39.42
C LYS A 968 10.69 16.96 -39.14
N PHE A 969 10.13 17.48 -38.05
CA PHE A 969 10.35 18.86 -37.61
C PHE A 969 11.83 19.11 -37.27
N LEU A 970 12.45 18.20 -36.51
CA LEU A 970 13.87 18.25 -36.10
C LEU A 970 14.86 17.90 -37.23
N GLN A 971 14.38 17.61 -38.43
CA GLN A 971 15.24 17.39 -39.61
C GLN A 971 15.17 18.57 -40.59
N LYS A 972 14.39 19.61 -40.27
CA LYS A 972 14.08 20.71 -41.20
C LYS A 972 15.20 21.75 -41.27
N ALA A 973 15.74 22.16 -40.12
CA ALA A 973 16.73 23.23 -40.02
C ALA A 973 17.47 23.18 -38.67
N PRO A 974 18.73 23.65 -38.59
CA PRO A 974 19.51 23.63 -37.34
C PRO A 974 19.04 24.62 -36.26
N SER A 975 18.06 25.47 -36.56
CA SER A 975 17.43 26.41 -35.63
C SER A 975 15.99 26.67 -36.07
N TRP A 976 15.14 27.10 -35.12
CA TRP A 976 13.72 27.30 -35.37
C TRP A 976 13.38 28.75 -35.69
N GLU A 977 12.55 28.94 -36.71
CA GLU A 977 11.92 30.23 -36.96
C GLU A 977 10.75 30.45 -35.99
N VAL A 978 11.01 31.16 -34.89
CA VAL A 978 10.08 31.39 -33.77
C VAL A 978 8.66 31.79 -34.23
N GLY A 979 8.55 32.72 -35.18
CA GLY A 979 7.26 33.20 -35.67
C GLY A 979 6.46 32.19 -36.49
N LYS A 980 7.09 31.14 -37.03
CA LYS A 980 6.44 30.12 -37.89
C LYS A 980 6.07 28.85 -37.13
N ILE A 981 6.49 28.69 -35.87
CA ILE A 981 6.22 27.49 -35.07
C ILE A 981 4.70 27.19 -35.01
N PRO A 982 3.81 28.13 -34.66
CA PRO A 982 2.37 27.84 -34.62
C PRO A 982 1.82 27.42 -35.98
N SER A 983 2.14 28.19 -37.03
CA SER A 983 1.65 27.89 -38.39
C SER A 983 2.13 26.54 -38.91
N TYR A 984 3.34 26.12 -38.55
CA TYR A 984 3.88 24.82 -38.95
C TYR A 984 3.09 23.67 -38.32
N TRP A 985 2.86 23.72 -37.01
CA TRP A 985 2.14 22.66 -36.32
C TRP A 985 0.65 22.63 -36.69
N ILE A 986 0.03 23.81 -36.88
CA ILE A 986 -1.35 23.90 -37.40
C ILE A 986 -1.45 23.25 -38.78
N ASP A 987 -0.54 23.55 -39.70
CA ASP A 987 -0.50 22.95 -41.04
C ASP A 987 -0.31 21.43 -40.97
N LYS A 988 0.64 20.95 -40.15
CA LYS A 988 0.97 19.52 -40.06
C LYS A 988 -0.04 18.66 -39.32
N VAL A 989 -0.85 19.25 -38.44
CA VAL A 989 -1.87 18.52 -37.67
C VAL A 989 -3.25 18.67 -38.29
N LEU A 990 -3.64 19.87 -38.74
CA LEU A 990 -4.99 20.10 -39.25
C LEU A 990 -5.13 19.86 -40.76
N LEU A 991 -4.06 20.03 -41.55
CA LEU A 991 -4.13 19.96 -43.02
C LEU A 991 -3.45 18.73 -43.63
N HIS A 992 -2.80 17.90 -42.82
CA HIS A 992 -2.17 16.65 -43.26
C HIS A 992 -2.76 15.47 -42.51
N GLU A 993 -2.89 14.33 -43.21
CA GLU A 993 -3.36 13.10 -42.59
C GLU A 993 -2.44 12.67 -41.43
N PRO A 994 -3.00 12.09 -40.36
CA PRO A 994 -2.22 11.43 -39.31
C PRO A 994 -1.36 10.30 -39.90
N GLU A 995 -0.22 10.01 -39.27
CA GLU A 995 0.62 8.88 -39.71
C GLU A 995 0.02 7.51 -39.35
N LEU A 996 -0.95 7.50 -38.43
CA LEU A 996 -1.66 6.32 -37.93
C LEU A 996 -3.18 6.60 -37.96
N ASP A 997 -3.98 5.63 -38.40
CA ASP A 997 -5.42 5.78 -38.66
C ASP A 997 -6.25 6.32 -37.47
N ASP A 998 -5.81 6.09 -36.23
CA ASP A 998 -6.45 6.53 -34.99
C ASP A 998 -5.85 7.81 -34.37
N GLY A 999 -4.85 8.42 -35.02
CA GLY A 999 -4.05 9.50 -34.45
C GLY A 999 -4.71 10.89 -34.42
N TYR A 1000 -5.74 11.13 -35.23
CA TYR A 1000 -6.30 12.47 -35.46
C TYR A 1000 -6.69 13.23 -34.18
N PHE A 1001 -7.41 12.59 -33.25
CA PHE A 1001 -7.85 13.24 -32.01
C PHE A 1001 -6.70 13.53 -31.05
N GLU A 1002 -5.69 12.66 -31.01
CA GLU A 1002 -4.51 12.84 -30.16
C GLU A 1002 -3.62 13.96 -30.69
N GLU A 1003 -3.38 14.00 -32.01
CA GLU A 1003 -2.60 15.06 -32.65
C GLU A 1003 -3.27 16.44 -32.49
N THR A 1004 -4.59 16.53 -32.70
CA THR A 1004 -5.34 17.78 -32.55
C THR A 1004 -5.40 18.25 -31.09
N SER A 1005 -5.56 17.33 -30.13
CA SER A 1005 -5.49 17.63 -28.70
C SER A 1005 -4.11 18.16 -28.30
N TRP A 1006 -3.04 17.54 -28.80
CA TRP A 1006 -1.65 17.98 -28.56
C TRP A 1006 -1.38 19.38 -29.11
N LEU A 1007 -1.87 19.68 -30.33
CA LEU A 1007 -1.74 21.01 -30.92
C LEU A 1007 -2.42 22.07 -30.06
N LEU A 1008 -3.64 21.81 -29.61
CA LEU A 1008 -4.39 22.77 -28.77
C LEU A 1008 -3.72 22.97 -27.41
N ASP A 1009 -3.16 21.91 -26.81
CA ASP A 1009 -2.40 22.03 -25.55
C ASP A 1009 -1.12 22.86 -25.73
N LEU A 1010 -0.40 22.67 -26.84
CA LEU A 1010 0.77 23.48 -27.18
C LEU A 1010 0.39 24.96 -27.31
N LEU A 1011 -0.72 25.26 -28.00
CA LEU A 1011 -1.18 26.63 -28.21
C LEU A 1011 -1.66 27.29 -26.90
N ILE A 1012 -2.32 26.55 -26.03
CA ILE A 1012 -2.79 27.08 -24.73
C ILE A 1012 -1.59 27.35 -23.81
N LYS A 1013 -0.68 26.39 -23.67
CA LYS A 1013 0.49 26.52 -22.77
C LYS A 1013 1.48 27.56 -23.27
N GLY A 1014 1.61 27.71 -24.59
CA GLY A 1014 2.53 28.64 -25.23
C GLY A 1014 2.05 30.10 -25.23
N LEU A 1015 0.78 30.39 -24.94
CA LEU A 1015 0.24 31.75 -24.88
C LEU A 1015 0.30 32.30 -23.44
N ARG A 1016 1.44 32.91 -23.08
CA ARG A 1016 1.64 33.48 -21.72
C ARG A 1016 1.97 34.96 -21.69
N THR A 1017 2.48 35.53 -22.77
CA THR A 1017 2.88 36.94 -22.83
C THR A 1017 2.28 37.66 -24.04
N GLU A 1018 2.31 39.00 -24.03
CA GLU A 1018 1.91 39.82 -25.20
C GLU A 1018 2.74 39.49 -26.44
N ARG A 1019 4.02 39.10 -26.27
CA ARG A 1019 4.89 38.69 -27.37
C ARG A 1019 4.42 37.39 -28.01
N ASP A 1020 3.96 36.44 -27.22
CA ASP A 1020 3.35 35.20 -27.72
C ASP A 1020 2.05 35.52 -28.48
N MET A 1021 1.25 36.45 -27.96
CA MET A 1021 0.03 36.92 -28.63
C MET A 1021 0.32 37.56 -30.00
N ASP A 1022 1.39 38.36 -30.13
CA ASP A 1022 1.80 38.93 -31.42
C ASP A 1022 2.25 37.85 -32.41
N ILE A 1023 2.94 36.80 -31.93
CA ILE A 1023 3.30 35.64 -32.75
C ILE A 1023 2.04 34.93 -33.25
N TYR A 1024 1.05 34.69 -32.37
CA TYR A 1024 -0.19 33.99 -32.71
C TYR A 1024 -1.01 34.79 -33.71
N ARG A 1025 -1.05 36.11 -33.54
CA ARG A 1025 -1.67 37.05 -34.47
C ARG A 1025 -1.00 37.01 -35.85
N ARG A 1026 0.33 37.01 -35.93
CA ARG A 1026 1.05 36.95 -37.23
C ARG A 1026 0.92 35.59 -37.91
N ALA A 1027 0.78 34.53 -37.13
CA ALA A 1027 0.62 33.17 -37.62
C ALA A 1027 -0.85 32.79 -37.92
N ASN A 1028 -1.80 33.73 -37.79
CA ASN A 1028 -3.24 33.53 -38.00
C ASN A 1028 -3.80 32.33 -37.20
N VAL A 1029 -3.37 32.17 -35.94
CA VAL A 1029 -3.75 31.03 -35.10
C VAL A 1029 -5.25 31.02 -34.84
N PHE A 1030 -5.83 32.18 -34.48
CA PHE A 1030 -7.23 32.27 -34.07
C PHE A 1030 -8.19 32.02 -35.22
N GLU A 1031 -7.92 32.56 -36.41
CA GLU A 1031 -8.74 32.34 -37.60
C GLU A 1031 -8.80 30.84 -37.95
N ARG A 1032 -7.67 30.14 -37.84
CA ARG A 1032 -7.56 28.70 -38.11
C ARG A 1032 -8.28 27.86 -37.05
N VAL A 1033 -8.09 28.19 -35.77
CA VAL A 1033 -8.66 27.43 -34.66
C VAL A 1033 -10.18 27.67 -34.53
N LEU A 1034 -10.66 28.88 -34.78
CA LEU A 1034 -12.10 29.18 -34.83
C LEU A 1034 -12.77 28.49 -36.02
N SER A 1035 -12.12 28.48 -37.20
CA SER A 1035 -12.61 27.68 -38.34
C SER A 1035 -12.61 26.18 -38.02
N PHE A 1036 -11.64 25.70 -37.25
CA PHE A 1036 -11.59 24.31 -36.80
C PHE A 1036 -12.74 23.98 -35.85
N TYR A 1037 -13.13 24.88 -34.95
CA TYR A 1037 -14.26 24.69 -34.04
C TYR A 1037 -15.57 24.35 -34.78
N ASP A 1038 -15.78 24.96 -35.94
CA ASP A 1038 -16.97 24.78 -36.77
C ASP A 1038 -16.98 23.46 -37.56
N SER A 1039 -15.87 22.71 -37.55
CA SER A 1039 -15.80 21.42 -38.24
C SER A 1039 -16.66 20.36 -37.53
N PRO A 1040 -17.47 19.57 -38.27
CA PRO A 1040 -18.33 18.54 -37.70
C PRO A 1040 -17.55 17.39 -37.05
N THR A 1041 -16.25 17.28 -37.29
CA THR A 1041 -15.36 16.24 -36.73
C THR A 1041 -14.83 16.58 -35.34
N VAL A 1042 -15.06 17.78 -34.83
CA VAL A 1042 -14.47 18.25 -33.56
C VAL A 1042 -15.32 17.85 -32.37
N GLY A 1043 -14.73 17.03 -31.49
CA GLY A 1043 -15.34 16.61 -30.23
C GLY A 1043 -15.40 17.73 -29.17
N VAL A 1044 -16.22 17.52 -28.13
CA VAL A 1044 -16.49 18.48 -27.05
C VAL A 1044 -15.21 18.92 -26.33
N SER A 1045 -14.27 18.00 -26.09
CA SER A 1045 -12.99 18.30 -25.42
C SER A 1045 -12.14 19.31 -26.21
N ALA A 1046 -12.02 19.13 -27.54
CA ALA A 1046 -11.30 20.06 -28.40
C ALA A 1046 -12.01 21.43 -28.46
N LYS A 1047 -13.34 21.46 -28.55
CA LYS A 1047 -14.13 22.70 -28.46
C LYS A 1047 -13.87 23.46 -27.16
N ARG A 1048 -13.84 22.77 -26.02
CA ARG A 1048 -13.50 23.38 -24.72
C ARG A 1048 -12.08 23.95 -24.69
N LYS A 1049 -11.09 23.26 -25.28
CA LYS A 1049 -9.71 23.75 -25.38
C LYS A 1049 -9.60 25.01 -26.25
N ILE A 1050 -10.39 25.11 -27.32
CA ILE A 1050 -10.47 26.31 -28.16
C ILE A 1050 -11.00 27.50 -27.35
N LEU A 1051 -12.06 27.30 -26.57
CA LEU A 1051 -12.58 28.33 -25.67
C LEU A 1051 -11.56 28.71 -24.58
N HIS A 1052 -10.80 27.74 -24.05
CA HIS A 1052 -9.70 28.02 -23.14
C HIS A 1052 -8.63 28.89 -23.81
N LEU A 1053 -8.25 28.61 -25.06
CA LEU A 1053 -7.28 29.43 -25.81
C LEU A 1053 -7.78 30.87 -25.99
N LEU A 1054 -9.06 31.06 -26.30
CA LEU A 1054 -9.68 32.39 -26.35
C LEU A 1054 -9.60 33.11 -25.00
N TYR A 1055 -9.97 32.44 -23.92
CA TYR A 1055 -9.87 33.01 -22.58
C TYR A 1055 -8.42 33.34 -22.19
N ARG A 1056 -7.47 32.47 -22.55
CA ARG A 1056 -6.03 32.69 -22.36
C ARG A 1056 -5.58 34.00 -22.99
N SER A 1057 -6.08 34.30 -24.18
CA SER A 1057 -5.72 35.51 -24.91
C SER A 1057 -6.21 36.78 -24.20
N THR A 1058 -7.34 36.74 -23.49
CA THR A 1058 -7.84 37.90 -22.74
C THR A 1058 -6.95 38.20 -21.53
N GLN A 1059 -6.34 37.17 -20.93
CA GLN A 1059 -5.40 37.32 -19.82
C GLN A 1059 -4.06 37.95 -20.21
N VAL A 1060 -3.67 37.87 -21.48
CA VAL A 1060 -2.40 38.40 -22.01
C VAL A 1060 -2.58 39.64 -22.88
N GLY A 1061 -3.71 40.36 -22.73
CA GLY A 1061 -3.98 41.61 -23.45
C GLY A 1061 -4.37 41.45 -24.93
N GLY A 1062 -4.79 40.25 -25.34
CA GLY A 1062 -5.12 39.92 -26.73
C GLY A 1062 -6.50 40.37 -27.22
N SER A 1063 -7.39 40.82 -26.33
CA SER A 1063 -8.82 41.06 -26.60
C SER A 1063 -9.07 42.05 -27.74
N THR A 1064 -8.36 43.20 -27.77
CA THR A 1064 -8.46 44.18 -28.85
C THR A 1064 -8.12 43.59 -30.22
N THR A 1065 -7.13 42.70 -30.26
CA THR A 1065 -6.72 42.03 -31.51
C THR A 1065 -7.77 41.02 -31.96
N LEU A 1066 -8.33 40.23 -31.03
CA LEU A 1066 -9.38 39.27 -31.36
C LEU A 1066 -10.65 39.94 -31.88
N VAL A 1067 -11.05 41.06 -31.26
CA VAL A 1067 -12.25 41.82 -31.67
C VAL A 1067 -12.04 42.45 -33.06
N THR A 1068 -10.93 43.15 -33.27
CA THR A 1068 -10.73 43.95 -34.50
C THR A 1068 -10.22 43.18 -35.71
N ARG A 1069 -9.52 42.05 -35.50
CA ARG A 1069 -8.84 41.31 -36.58
C ARG A 1069 -9.33 39.87 -36.76
N ALA A 1070 -9.63 39.17 -35.65
CA ALA A 1070 -10.08 37.78 -35.71
C ALA A 1070 -11.62 37.63 -35.78
N GLY A 1071 -12.37 38.74 -35.69
CA GLY A 1071 -13.83 38.72 -35.80
C GLY A 1071 -14.53 37.91 -34.69
N VAL A 1072 -13.92 37.79 -33.51
CA VAL A 1072 -14.38 36.85 -32.47
C VAL A 1072 -15.81 37.13 -32.00
N VAL A 1073 -16.24 38.39 -31.97
CA VAL A 1073 -17.59 38.77 -31.51
C VAL A 1073 -18.66 38.28 -32.50
N SER A 1074 -18.43 38.47 -33.81
CA SER A 1074 -19.30 37.94 -34.87
C SER A 1074 -19.33 36.41 -34.86
N TRP A 1075 -18.19 35.79 -34.58
CA TRP A 1075 -18.12 34.33 -34.44
C TRP A 1075 -18.95 33.85 -33.23
N ILE A 1076 -18.80 34.45 -32.04
CA ILE A 1076 -19.61 34.15 -30.86
C ILE A 1076 -21.11 34.28 -31.17
N GLN A 1077 -21.51 35.38 -31.83
CA GLN A 1077 -22.90 35.61 -32.22
C GLN A 1077 -23.46 34.50 -33.12
N THR A 1078 -22.61 33.93 -33.99
CA THR A 1078 -22.99 32.82 -34.87
C THR A 1078 -23.13 31.49 -34.12
N GLN A 1079 -22.39 31.30 -33.02
CA GLN A 1079 -22.44 30.07 -32.22
C GLN A 1079 -23.62 30.03 -31.24
N LEU A 1080 -24.05 31.17 -30.70
CA LEU A 1080 -25.11 31.25 -29.68
C LEU A 1080 -26.41 30.49 -30.00
N PRO A 1081 -26.93 30.47 -31.24
CA PRO A 1081 -28.15 29.72 -31.57
C PRO A 1081 -27.96 28.20 -31.62
N VAL A 1082 -26.72 27.73 -31.73
CA VAL A 1082 -26.36 26.32 -31.97
C VAL A 1082 -25.99 25.60 -30.68
N VAL A 1083 -25.51 26.34 -29.67
CA VAL A 1083 -24.99 25.80 -28.42
C VAL A 1083 -26.07 25.64 -27.35
N ASN A 1084 -25.85 24.76 -26.38
CA ASN A 1084 -26.81 24.52 -25.29
C ASN A 1084 -26.85 25.69 -24.28
N ALA A 1085 -27.84 25.73 -23.38
CA ALA A 1085 -28.03 26.84 -22.45
C ALA A 1085 -26.81 27.12 -21.53
N LYS A 1086 -26.04 26.10 -21.16
CA LYS A 1086 -24.85 26.23 -20.32
C LYS A 1086 -23.65 26.79 -21.10
N GLU A 1087 -23.48 26.34 -22.33
CA GLU A 1087 -22.48 26.87 -23.25
C GLU A 1087 -22.82 28.31 -23.64
N ALA A 1088 -24.09 28.62 -23.93
CA ALA A 1088 -24.55 29.97 -24.22
C ALA A 1088 -24.17 30.97 -23.11
N ALA A 1089 -24.33 30.58 -21.84
CA ALA A 1089 -23.90 31.38 -20.70
C ALA A 1089 -22.37 31.57 -20.63
N THR A 1090 -21.60 30.56 -21.05
CA THR A 1090 -20.12 30.66 -21.14
C THR A 1090 -19.70 31.58 -22.29
N PHE A 1091 -20.38 31.52 -23.42
CA PHE A 1091 -20.16 32.40 -24.57
C PHE A 1091 -20.51 33.87 -24.25
N ALA A 1092 -21.60 34.10 -23.50
CA ALA A 1092 -21.98 35.43 -23.02
C ALA A 1092 -20.91 36.01 -22.07
N ALA A 1093 -20.49 35.24 -21.05
CA ALA A 1093 -19.42 35.65 -20.15
C ALA A 1093 -18.08 35.91 -20.89
N MET A 1094 -17.81 35.15 -21.96
CA MET A 1094 -16.62 35.36 -22.81
C MET A 1094 -16.70 36.67 -23.59
N ALA A 1095 -17.86 36.99 -24.16
CA ALA A 1095 -18.10 38.25 -24.86
C ALA A 1095 -17.93 39.45 -23.91
N ASP A 1096 -18.46 39.37 -22.69
CA ASP A 1096 -18.30 40.39 -21.65
C ASP A 1096 -16.84 40.57 -21.25
N THR A 1097 -16.11 39.47 -21.05
CA THR A 1097 -14.69 39.54 -20.68
C THR A 1097 -13.84 40.13 -21.80
N LEU A 1098 -14.12 39.77 -23.05
CA LEU A 1098 -13.47 40.33 -24.24
C LEU A 1098 -13.72 41.84 -24.35
N HIS A 1099 -14.94 42.29 -24.03
CA HIS A 1099 -15.26 43.71 -23.98
C HIS A 1099 -14.46 44.40 -22.88
N LEU A 1100 -14.59 43.96 -21.62
CA LEU A 1100 -13.96 44.59 -20.46
C LEU A 1100 -12.43 44.71 -20.57
N THR A 1101 -11.78 43.75 -21.22
CA THR A 1101 -10.31 43.71 -21.37
C THR A 1101 -9.80 44.31 -22.68
N ALA A 1102 -10.68 44.73 -23.59
CA ALA A 1102 -10.29 45.40 -24.82
C ALA A 1102 -10.10 46.92 -24.62
N ASP A 1103 -9.28 47.51 -25.48
CA ASP A 1103 -9.14 48.97 -25.60
C ASP A 1103 -10.43 49.55 -26.20
N GLN A 1104 -11.27 50.09 -25.33
CA GLN A 1104 -12.61 50.56 -25.65
C GLN A 1104 -12.61 51.71 -26.65
N ASP A 1105 -11.67 52.65 -26.51
CA ASP A 1105 -11.56 53.80 -27.43
C ASP A 1105 -11.23 53.32 -28.84
N ARG A 1106 -10.31 52.36 -28.95
CA ARG A 1106 -9.90 51.78 -30.22
C ARG A 1106 -10.99 50.92 -30.86
N VAL A 1107 -11.68 50.08 -30.08
CA VAL A 1107 -12.76 49.22 -30.57
C VAL A 1107 -13.98 50.05 -30.99
N THR A 1108 -14.33 51.09 -30.23
CA THR A 1108 -15.44 51.99 -30.56
C THR A 1108 -15.15 52.77 -31.83
N LYS A 1109 -13.95 53.30 -31.99
CA LYS A 1109 -13.53 54.01 -33.22
C LYS A 1109 -13.48 53.09 -34.46
N TRP A 1110 -13.14 51.82 -34.27
CA TRP A 1110 -13.08 50.84 -35.36
C TRP A 1110 -14.46 50.34 -35.80
N SER A 1111 -15.37 50.14 -34.85
CA SER A 1111 -16.71 49.55 -35.08
C SER A 1111 -17.85 50.56 -35.18
N ASP A 1112 -17.58 51.86 -35.00
CA ASP A 1112 -18.59 52.93 -34.87
C ASP A 1112 -19.66 52.61 -33.79
N GLY A 1113 -19.22 51.96 -32.70
CA GLY A 1113 -20.09 51.54 -31.59
C GLY A 1113 -20.91 50.26 -31.82
N ALA A 1114 -20.89 49.67 -33.02
CA ALA A 1114 -21.70 48.49 -33.34
C ALA A 1114 -21.33 47.24 -32.49
N VAL A 1115 -20.05 47.07 -32.15
CA VAL A 1115 -19.60 45.91 -31.35
C VAL A 1115 -20.12 45.98 -29.92
N ALA A 1116 -20.17 47.18 -29.31
CA ALA A 1116 -20.70 47.34 -27.95
C ALA A 1116 -22.19 46.99 -27.89
N GLN A 1117 -22.98 47.42 -28.88
CA GLN A 1117 -24.41 47.09 -28.98
C GLN A 1117 -24.66 45.59 -29.14
N VAL A 1118 -23.82 44.90 -29.91
CA VAL A 1118 -23.92 43.45 -30.09
C VAL A 1118 -23.59 42.71 -28.80
N ILE A 1119 -22.58 43.15 -28.04
CA ILE A 1119 -22.21 42.52 -26.77
C ILE A 1119 -23.29 42.74 -25.71
N GLU A 1120 -23.87 43.95 -25.63
CA GLU A 1120 -25.04 44.21 -24.75
C GLU A 1120 -26.22 43.27 -25.08
N HIS A 1121 -26.50 43.04 -26.37
CA HIS A 1121 -27.54 42.09 -26.78
C HIS A 1121 -27.20 40.63 -26.45
N ILE A 1122 -25.91 40.26 -26.40
CA ILE A 1122 -25.46 38.91 -26.06
C ILE A 1122 -25.47 38.67 -24.53
N ALA A 1123 -25.14 39.70 -23.75
CA ALA A 1123 -25.02 39.63 -22.29
C ALA A 1123 -26.37 39.65 -21.56
N GLY A 1124 -27.40 40.26 -22.18
CA GLY A 1124 -28.77 40.32 -21.66
C GLY A 1124 -29.13 41.65 -21.03
#